data_AF-A0A2E3I314-F1
#
_entry.id   AF-A0A2E3I314-F1
#
_cell.length_a   1.000
_cell.length_b   1.000
_cell.length_c   1.000
_cell.angle_alpha   90.00
_cell.angle_beta   90.00
_cell.angle_gamma   90.00
#
_symmetry.space_group_name_H-M   'P 1'
#
loop_
_entity.id
_entity.type
_entity.pdbx_description
1 polymer ?
#
loop_
_entity_poly.entity_id
_entity_poly.type
_entity_poly.pdbx_seq_one_letter_code
_entity_poly.pdbx_strand_id
1 'polypeptide(L)'
;MPVSNTRARTKQDELVIHVSCHGNDLWSGYLPEPNALKTDGPLGSLEGARNTIRKIKNSNAWEELRSKGQGINVVLSGGIYQLPASFELYDQDSGEESIPVVYSAESGQEVRLVGGHLITDFEPVSDPEIRNRLQSKAIEHIKQTDLGQLGINNFGLAGGSGLELFFADQPMTLSRWPNQEFIKITELVGGDPVDVRGTKGDKIGKFKYHSDQPERWADENDIWVHGYWFWDWSEQRHAVESIDTENRIISVKPPYHSYGYRTGQWFYAFNILAELDQPGQWYLDRKTSLLYFWPPSPLEENQATVSVINTMVKMENVSHVTLKGFIFEAAREHGVLITGGESNCLVGCTFRNLGGWAVRVSGGSKIGVQSCDIYQTGKGGISLSGGDRLKLQSAQHYAENNHIHHYSRWDRVYQPAISLNGVGNRATHNLIHHAPHMAIGFSGNNHLIEFNEIHRVCYESNDAGAVYCGRDWTMRGTIIRHNFLHHIDGFEKRGCVGVYLDDMFSGTNIYGNLFYKVTRAAFIGGGRDCKIENNIFIDCNPALHVDARAMGWAGYHVDQIMKERLIAMPYQDQLWAKQYPELVNIWEDEPAAPKGNLIANNIVQKGKWDGVQDQARSYVTFRQNLIDQLPESLGGDSPDQFQLANDSDVYNTGFQPIPVKKIGLYTDDNRVSLPARNDLQ
;
A
#
# COMPACT_ATOMS: atom_id res chain seq x y z
N MET A 1 13.70 10.29 -21.41
CA MET A 1 14.03 11.72 -21.57
C MET A 1 14.73 12.16 -20.29
N PRO A 2 15.77 13.01 -20.32
CA PRO A 2 16.44 13.39 -19.09
C PRO A 2 15.46 14.24 -18.26
N VAL A 3 15.23 13.78 -17.03
CA VAL A 3 14.60 14.54 -15.94
C VAL A 3 15.32 15.90 -15.89
N SER A 4 14.57 16.99 -15.96
CA SER A 4 15.17 18.31 -15.93
C SER A 4 15.93 18.46 -14.62
N ASN A 5 17.24 18.59 -14.75
CA ASN A 5 18.12 19.00 -13.66
C ASN A 5 17.71 20.42 -13.30
N THR A 6 16.89 20.57 -12.26
CA THR A 6 16.64 21.85 -11.59
C THR A 6 17.98 22.30 -11.01
N ARG A 7 18.69 23.12 -11.80
CA ARG A 7 19.83 23.89 -11.33
C ARG A 7 19.43 24.59 -10.04
N ALA A 8 20.22 24.37 -8.98
CA ALA A 8 20.15 25.10 -7.74
C ALA A 8 20.07 26.61 -8.02
N ARG A 9 18.89 27.19 -7.79
CA ARG A 9 18.76 28.64 -7.67
C ARG A 9 19.53 29.03 -6.40
N THR A 10 20.45 29.97 -6.55
CA THR A 10 21.15 30.62 -5.43
C THR A 10 20.12 31.09 -4.40
N LYS A 11 20.29 30.71 -3.12
CA LYS A 11 19.47 31.12 -1.97
C LYS A 11 19.22 32.63 -2.01
N GLN A 12 18.07 33.02 -2.54
CA GLN A 12 17.45 34.31 -2.33
C GLN A 12 16.57 34.09 -1.09
N ASP A 13 16.73 34.88 -0.03
CA ASP A 13 16.11 34.59 1.28
C ASP A 13 14.61 34.34 1.15
N GLU A 14 14.18 33.09 1.26
CA GLU A 14 12.76 32.71 1.22
C GLU A 14 12.03 33.33 2.42
N LEU A 15 10.73 33.60 2.29
CA LEU A 15 9.95 34.07 3.44
C LEU A 15 9.74 32.91 4.41
N VAL A 16 10.17 33.06 5.66
CA VAL A 16 10.02 32.02 6.68
C VAL A 16 8.89 32.36 7.64
N ILE A 17 8.01 31.38 7.89
CA ILE A 17 6.95 31.40 8.89
C ILE A 17 7.23 30.27 9.89
N HIS A 18 7.42 30.61 11.15
CA HIS A 18 7.72 29.67 12.22
C HIS A 18 6.44 29.21 12.93
N VAL A 19 6.40 27.92 13.26
CA VAL A 19 5.32 27.28 14.01
C VAL A 19 5.90 26.47 15.17
N SER A 20 5.28 26.56 16.34
CA SER A 20 5.73 25.86 17.57
C SER A 20 4.55 25.34 18.37
N CYS A 21 4.72 24.22 19.06
CA CYS A 21 3.74 23.69 20.01
C CYS A 21 3.47 24.65 21.19
N HIS A 22 4.34 25.65 21.40
CA HIS A 22 4.18 26.72 22.37
C HIS A 22 3.86 28.09 21.72
N GLY A 23 3.58 28.09 20.42
CA GLY A 23 3.25 29.29 19.66
C GLY A 23 1.83 29.79 19.90
N ASN A 24 1.50 30.89 19.22
CA ASN A 24 0.17 31.51 19.30
C ASN A 24 -0.26 32.00 17.91
N ASP A 25 -1.43 31.56 17.45
CA ASP A 25 -1.95 31.92 16.12
C ASP A 25 -2.38 33.39 15.98
N LEU A 26 -2.33 34.17 17.06
CA LEU A 26 -2.46 35.62 17.04
C LEU A 26 -1.14 36.36 16.73
N TRP A 27 0.00 35.67 16.79
CA TRP A 27 1.31 36.24 16.44
C TRP A 27 1.53 36.25 14.92
N SER A 28 2.61 36.90 14.47
CA SER A 28 2.94 37.01 13.04
C SER A 28 3.49 35.70 12.47
N GLY A 29 4.20 34.92 13.28
CA GLY A 29 4.99 33.77 12.83
C GLY A 29 6.35 34.14 12.25
N TYR A 30 6.75 35.42 12.18
CA TYR A 30 8.05 35.81 11.60
C TYR A 30 9.23 35.67 12.56
N LEU A 31 8.97 35.37 13.82
CA LEU A 31 10.00 35.14 14.82
C LEU A 31 10.02 33.64 15.20
N PRO A 32 11.19 32.99 15.24
CA PRO A 32 11.30 31.60 15.67
C PRO A 32 10.97 31.42 17.16
N GLU A 33 11.18 32.47 17.96
CA GLU A 33 10.94 32.49 19.40
C GLU A 33 10.05 33.69 19.78
N PRO A 34 9.26 33.60 20.87
CA PRO A 34 8.52 34.74 21.38
C PRO A 34 9.44 35.93 21.67
N ASN A 35 9.02 37.14 21.28
CA ASN A 35 9.73 38.35 21.67
C ASN A 35 9.65 38.56 23.20
N ALA A 36 10.51 39.43 23.75
CA ALA A 36 10.60 39.62 25.20
C ALA A 36 9.27 40.03 25.87
N LEU A 37 8.37 40.68 25.14
CA LEU A 37 7.06 41.12 25.62
C LEU A 37 5.95 40.06 25.40
N LYS A 38 6.25 38.93 24.76
CA LYS A 38 5.29 37.89 24.33
C LYS A 38 4.13 38.44 23.50
N THR A 39 4.38 39.50 22.73
CA THR A 39 3.40 40.11 21.82
C THR A 39 3.52 39.60 20.39
N ASP A 40 4.62 38.91 20.07
CA ASP A 40 4.87 38.28 18.78
C ASP A 40 5.79 37.07 18.95
N GLY A 41 5.83 36.16 17.98
CA GLY A 41 6.53 34.87 18.06
C GLY A 41 6.08 33.88 16.98
N PRO A 42 6.36 32.58 17.15
CA PRO A 42 5.92 31.53 16.23
C PRO A 42 4.40 31.29 16.32
N LEU A 43 3.77 30.91 15.22
CA LEU A 43 2.37 30.49 15.19
C LEU A 43 2.18 29.17 15.97
N GLY A 44 0.96 28.90 16.42
CA GLY A 44 0.65 27.71 17.22
C GLY A 44 0.24 26.49 16.40
N SER A 45 -0.20 26.70 15.15
CA SER A 45 -0.77 25.63 14.32
C SER A 45 -0.45 25.73 12.83
N LEU A 46 -0.66 24.62 12.12
CA LEU A 46 -0.64 24.58 10.65
C LEU A 46 -1.72 25.50 10.05
N GLU A 47 -2.90 25.57 10.67
CA GLU A 47 -3.99 26.46 10.29
C GLU A 47 -3.60 27.92 10.44
N GLY A 48 -2.90 28.28 11.53
CA GLY A 48 -2.32 29.60 11.73
C GLY A 48 -1.41 29.98 10.57
N ALA A 49 -0.46 29.10 10.22
CA ALA A 49 0.45 29.32 9.10
C ALA A 49 -0.27 29.46 7.76
N ARG A 50 -1.22 28.56 7.45
CA ARG A 50 -2.06 28.65 6.25
C ARG A 50 -2.81 29.98 6.19
N ASN A 51 -3.42 30.40 7.29
CA ASN A 51 -4.18 31.65 7.36
C ASN A 51 -3.26 32.87 7.18
N THR A 52 -2.03 32.83 7.69
CA THR A 52 -1.01 33.87 7.43
C THR A 52 -0.62 33.92 5.96
N ILE A 53 -0.41 32.77 5.30
CA ILE A 53 -0.14 32.71 3.85
C ILE A 53 -1.30 33.30 3.04
N ARG A 54 -2.55 33.00 3.40
CA ARG A 54 -3.72 33.61 2.75
C ARG A 54 -3.74 35.13 2.90
N LYS A 55 -3.33 35.69 4.05
CA LYS A 55 -3.18 37.14 4.23
C LYS A 55 -2.09 37.71 3.32
N ILE A 56 -0.94 37.03 3.22
CA ILE A 56 0.18 37.43 2.35
C ILE A 56 -0.27 37.48 0.89
N LYS A 57 -0.96 36.44 0.40
CA LYS A 57 -1.52 36.36 -0.97
C LYS A 57 -2.44 37.52 -1.32
N ASN A 58 -3.18 38.04 -0.35
CA ASN A 58 -4.10 39.16 -0.52
C ASN A 58 -3.43 40.53 -0.29
N SER A 59 -2.09 40.60 -0.32
CA SER A 59 -1.32 41.81 -0.07
C SER A 59 -0.24 42.02 -1.13
N ASN A 60 0.35 43.22 -1.16
CA ASN A 60 1.47 43.53 -2.06
C ASN A 60 2.72 42.65 -1.82
N ALA A 61 2.83 42.00 -0.66
CA ALA A 61 3.94 41.10 -0.35
C ALA A 61 3.97 39.89 -1.30
N TRP A 62 2.83 39.40 -1.77
CA TRP A 62 2.79 38.29 -2.72
C TRP A 62 3.42 38.66 -4.07
N GLU A 63 3.11 39.84 -4.60
CA GLU A 63 3.72 40.33 -5.84
C GLU A 63 5.22 40.60 -5.68
N GLU A 64 5.64 41.06 -4.50
CA GLU A 64 7.05 41.24 -4.19
C GLU A 64 7.80 39.88 -4.19
N LEU A 65 7.25 38.87 -3.51
CA LEU A 65 7.78 37.50 -3.53
C LEU A 65 7.83 36.95 -4.96
N ARG A 66 6.78 37.19 -5.76
CA ARG A 66 6.71 36.77 -7.16
C ARG A 66 7.83 37.38 -7.99
N SER A 67 8.05 38.69 -7.84
CA SER A 67 9.07 39.43 -8.59
C SER A 67 10.50 38.96 -8.27
N LYS A 68 10.71 38.46 -7.05
CA LYS A 68 11.98 37.94 -6.56
C LYS A 68 12.14 36.43 -6.73
N GLY A 69 11.07 35.71 -7.08
CA GLY A 69 11.07 34.25 -7.14
C GLY A 69 11.37 33.59 -5.77
N GLN A 70 10.95 34.23 -4.68
CA GLN A 70 11.15 33.77 -3.31
C GLN A 70 9.93 33.00 -2.82
N GLY A 71 10.07 31.70 -2.54
CA GLY A 71 9.02 30.86 -1.97
C GLY A 71 8.68 31.21 -0.51
N ILE A 72 7.67 30.52 0.03
CA ILE A 72 7.29 30.61 1.45
C ILE A 72 7.60 29.27 2.13
N ASN A 73 8.42 29.32 3.18
CA ASN A 73 8.74 28.18 4.03
C ASN A 73 8.04 28.31 5.38
N VAL A 74 7.14 27.39 5.67
CA VAL A 74 6.61 27.16 7.01
C VAL A 74 7.51 26.15 7.71
N VAL A 75 8.15 26.55 8.81
CA VAL A 75 9.09 25.72 9.58
C VAL A 75 8.46 25.40 10.94
N LEU A 76 8.20 24.13 11.19
CA LEU A 76 7.70 23.63 12.47
C LEU A 76 8.89 23.22 13.34
N SER A 77 8.98 23.78 14.54
CA SER A 77 9.90 23.31 15.58
C SER A 77 9.48 21.93 16.11
N GLY A 78 10.43 21.21 16.69
CA GLY A 78 10.26 19.86 17.19
C GLY A 78 9.19 19.75 18.26
N GLY A 79 8.36 18.73 18.16
CA GLY A 79 7.26 18.52 19.09
C GLY A 79 6.13 17.66 18.54
N ILE A 80 5.13 17.45 19.40
CA ILE A 80 3.91 16.71 19.09
C ILE A 80 2.78 17.70 18.84
N TYR A 81 2.25 17.67 17.61
CA TYR A 81 1.13 18.47 17.15
C TYR A 81 -0.09 17.55 17.02
N GLN A 82 -0.90 17.48 18.07
CA GLN A 82 -2.19 16.78 18.03
C GLN A 82 -3.16 17.54 17.12
N LEU A 83 -3.67 16.86 16.10
CA LEU A 83 -4.59 17.42 15.13
C LEU A 83 -6.03 17.25 15.62
N PRO A 84 -6.76 18.34 15.94
CA PRO A 84 -8.16 18.24 16.37
C PRO A 84 -9.10 17.88 15.21
N ALA A 85 -8.67 18.11 13.97
CA ALA A 85 -9.36 17.79 12.73
C ALA A 85 -8.34 17.66 11.58
N SER A 86 -8.80 17.33 10.38
CA SER A 86 -7.96 17.36 9.18
C SER A 86 -7.40 18.77 8.93
N PHE A 87 -6.11 18.87 8.61
CA PHE A 87 -5.53 20.08 8.03
C PHE A 87 -5.91 20.14 6.54
N GLU A 88 -6.75 21.11 6.18
CA GLU A 88 -7.33 21.21 4.84
C GLU A 88 -6.71 22.35 4.03
N LEU A 89 -6.29 22.03 2.81
CA LEU A 89 -5.77 22.97 1.81
C LEU A 89 -6.64 22.91 0.56
N TYR A 90 -6.97 24.07 0.02
CA TYR A 90 -7.79 24.24 -1.19
C TYR A 90 -7.01 25.02 -2.25
N ASP A 91 -7.61 25.24 -3.43
CA ASP A 91 -7.03 26.00 -4.54
C ASP A 91 -6.37 27.33 -4.12
N GLN A 92 -7.02 28.11 -3.24
CA GLN A 92 -6.49 29.37 -2.69
C GLN A 92 -5.17 29.21 -1.91
N ASP A 93 -4.84 28.00 -1.47
CA ASP A 93 -3.62 27.69 -0.72
C ASP A 93 -2.43 27.32 -1.63
N SER A 94 -2.66 27.16 -2.94
CA SER A 94 -1.63 26.84 -3.94
C SER A 94 -0.47 27.85 -4.00
N GLY A 95 0.76 27.36 -4.07
CA GLY A 95 1.88 28.18 -4.53
C GLY A 95 1.85 28.40 -6.04
N GLU A 96 2.93 28.99 -6.55
CA GLU A 96 3.25 29.07 -7.97
C GLU A 96 4.63 28.45 -8.20
N GLU A 97 4.99 28.10 -9.44
CA GLU A 97 6.34 27.61 -9.75
C GLU A 97 7.45 28.59 -9.29
N SER A 98 7.18 29.89 -9.31
CA SER A 98 8.08 30.95 -8.83
C SER A 98 7.99 31.21 -7.32
N ILE A 99 6.90 30.79 -6.66
CA ILE A 99 6.64 31.02 -5.22
C ILE A 99 6.02 29.73 -4.63
N PRO A 100 6.79 28.64 -4.52
CA PRO A 100 6.30 27.42 -3.91
C PRO A 100 6.01 27.66 -2.42
N VAL A 101 5.09 26.86 -1.85
CA VAL A 101 4.84 26.85 -0.41
C VAL A 101 5.35 25.52 0.15
N VAL A 102 6.26 25.58 1.12
CA VAL A 102 6.87 24.40 1.74
C VAL A 102 6.53 24.39 3.22
N TYR A 103 5.80 23.38 3.69
CA TYR A 103 5.66 23.06 5.10
C TYR A 103 6.73 22.03 5.46
N SER A 104 7.60 22.36 6.41
CA SER A 104 8.76 21.56 6.75
C SER A 104 8.96 21.42 8.25
N ALA A 105 9.42 20.24 8.68
CA ALA A 105 10.03 20.08 9.98
C ALA A 105 11.37 20.85 10.04
N GLU A 106 11.67 21.43 11.19
CA GLU A 106 12.97 22.05 11.44
C GLU A 106 14.09 21.00 11.34
N SER A 107 15.22 21.39 10.74
CA SER A 107 16.30 20.45 10.42
C SER A 107 16.85 19.78 11.69
N GLY A 108 16.88 18.45 11.67
CA GLY A 108 17.36 17.63 12.79
C GLY A 108 16.39 17.51 13.96
N GLN A 109 15.18 18.07 13.84
CA GLN A 109 14.14 17.96 14.87
C GLN A 109 13.00 17.06 14.42
N GLU A 110 12.41 16.37 15.39
CA GLU A 110 11.27 15.48 15.16
C GLU A 110 9.96 16.25 15.30
N VAL A 111 9.17 16.30 14.22
CA VAL A 111 7.85 16.93 14.19
C VAL A 111 6.79 15.86 13.95
N ARG A 112 6.03 15.53 15.00
CA ARG A 112 4.96 14.53 14.97
C ARG A 112 3.62 15.20 14.79
N LEU A 113 2.99 14.99 13.65
CA LEU A 113 1.58 15.29 13.44
C LEU A 113 0.80 14.04 13.90
N VAL A 114 -0.09 14.21 14.87
CA VAL A 114 -0.77 13.08 15.52
C VAL A 114 -2.28 13.22 15.33
N GLY A 115 -2.89 12.30 14.59
CA GLY A 115 -4.34 12.24 14.39
C GLY A 115 -5.11 11.56 15.52
N GLY A 116 -4.40 11.15 16.57
CA GLY A 116 -4.91 10.43 17.72
C GLY A 116 -4.90 11.24 19.01
N HIS A 117 -5.36 10.60 20.09
CA HIS A 117 -5.39 11.14 21.43
C HIS A 117 -4.50 10.29 22.35
N LEU A 118 -3.62 10.95 23.12
CA LEU A 118 -2.79 10.29 24.12
C LEU A 118 -3.66 9.89 25.32
N ILE A 119 -3.50 8.65 25.80
CA ILE A 119 -4.23 8.11 26.96
C ILE A 119 -3.25 8.00 28.13
N THR A 120 -3.64 8.56 29.29
CA THR A 120 -2.77 8.64 30.47
C THR A 120 -3.44 8.18 31.77
N ASP A 121 -4.74 7.92 31.74
CA ASP A 121 -5.63 7.69 32.88
C ASP A 121 -6.03 6.22 33.04
N PHE A 122 -5.14 5.30 32.68
CA PHE A 122 -5.37 3.87 32.88
C PHE A 122 -5.42 3.50 34.37
N GLU A 123 -6.40 2.68 34.72
CA GLU A 123 -6.57 2.11 36.06
C GLU A 123 -6.71 0.58 36.01
N PRO A 124 -6.48 -0.15 37.12
CA PRO A 124 -6.79 -1.57 37.19
C PRO A 124 -8.29 -1.86 36.96
N VAL A 125 -8.61 -2.97 36.31
CA VAL A 125 -10.00 -3.42 36.16
C VAL A 125 -10.58 -3.77 37.53
N SER A 126 -11.59 -3.01 37.98
CA SER A 126 -12.19 -3.13 39.31
C SER A 126 -13.54 -3.84 39.32
N ASP A 127 -14.29 -3.79 38.22
CA ASP A 127 -15.63 -4.38 38.10
C ASP A 127 -15.57 -5.93 38.19
N PRO A 128 -16.23 -6.56 39.20
CA PRO A 128 -16.26 -8.01 39.34
C PRO A 128 -16.86 -8.75 38.14
N GLU A 129 -17.88 -8.20 37.47
CA GLU A 129 -18.53 -8.85 36.33
C GLU A 129 -17.58 -8.92 35.12
N ILE A 130 -16.83 -7.84 34.88
CA ILE A 130 -15.79 -7.79 33.85
C ILE A 130 -14.63 -8.73 34.20
N ARG A 131 -14.16 -8.71 35.45
CA ARG A 131 -13.07 -9.60 35.92
C ARG A 131 -13.43 -11.08 35.76
N ASN A 132 -14.69 -11.46 35.98
CA ASN A 132 -15.16 -12.84 35.81
C ASN A 132 -15.16 -13.33 34.34
N ARG A 133 -15.22 -12.42 33.37
CA ARG A 133 -15.14 -12.75 31.93
C ARG A 133 -13.71 -12.96 31.45
N LEU A 134 -12.74 -12.31 32.09
CA LEU A 134 -11.32 -12.38 31.76
C LEU A 134 -10.68 -13.71 32.20
N GLN A 135 -9.64 -14.14 31.51
CA GLN A 135 -8.87 -15.32 31.93
C GLN A 135 -8.08 -15.01 33.19
N SER A 136 -8.01 -15.92 34.16
CA SER A 136 -7.35 -15.68 35.45
C SER A 136 -5.89 -15.21 35.33
N LYS A 137 -5.17 -15.67 34.30
CA LYS A 137 -3.78 -15.27 34.02
C LYS A 137 -3.65 -13.80 33.56
N ALA A 138 -4.73 -13.19 33.08
CA ALA A 138 -4.74 -11.87 32.44
C ALA A 138 -5.24 -10.76 33.37
N ILE A 139 -6.11 -11.10 34.32
CA ILE A 139 -6.86 -10.14 35.15
C ILE A 139 -5.98 -9.06 35.79
N GLU A 140 -4.85 -9.45 36.39
CA GLU A 140 -3.97 -8.52 37.12
C GLU A 140 -3.12 -7.62 36.20
N HIS A 141 -3.03 -7.97 34.92
CA HIS A 141 -2.24 -7.24 33.94
C HIS A 141 -3.06 -6.24 33.12
N ILE A 142 -4.38 -6.48 33.00
CA ILE A 142 -5.25 -5.63 32.19
C ILE A 142 -5.56 -4.33 32.93
N LYS A 143 -5.46 -3.24 32.19
CA LYS A 143 -5.84 -1.89 32.59
C LYS A 143 -7.07 -1.46 31.81
N GLN A 144 -7.85 -0.53 32.37
CA GLN A 144 -9.00 0.07 31.72
C GLN A 144 -8.92 1.60 31.73
N THR A 145 -9.65 2.23 30.82
CA THR A 145 -9.89 3.68 30.81
C THR A 145 -11.24 3.97 30.16
N ASP A 146 -11.89 5.06 30.56
CA ASP A 146 -13.15 5.53 29.93
C ASP A 146 -12.85 6.58 28.86
N LEU A 147 -12.92 6.16 27.59
CA LEU A 147 -12.67 7.06 26.47
C LEU A 147 -13.72 8.18 26.36
N GLY A 148 -14.95 7.94 26.82
CA GLY A 148 -16.02 8.92 26.81
C GLY A 148 -15.73 10.09 27.76
N GLN A 149 -15.14 9.81 28.92
CA GLN A 149 -14.68 10.86 29.86
C GLN A 149 -13.55 11.72 29.30
N LEU A 150 -12.76 11.17 28.38
CA LEU A 150 -11.73 11.90 27.61
C LEU A 150 -12.30 12.65 26.40
N GLY A 151 -13.63 12.66 26.21
CA GLY A 151 -14.30 13.32 25.09
C GLY A 151 -14.29 12.53 23.78
N ILE A 152 -13.81 11.28 23.79
CA ILE A 152 -13.74 10.41 22.62
C ILE A 152 -15.01 9.56 22.57
N ASN A 153 -15.94 9.93 21.68
CA ASN A 153 -17.27 9.28 21.59
C ASN A 153 -17.53 8.61 20.23
N ASN A 154 -16.56 8.66 19.30
CA ASN A 154 -16.67 8.04 17.98
C ASN A 154 -15.54 7.02 17.78
N PHE A 155 -15.89 5.75 17.94
CA PHE A 155 -14.93 4.62 17.90
C PHE A 155 -14.84 3.94 16.53
N GLY A 156 -15.68 4.34 15.56
CA GLY A 156 -15.86 3.58 14.32
C GLY A 156 -16.27 2.13 14.55
N LEU A 157 -16.01 1.28 13.54
CA LEU A 157 -16.36 -0.14 13.59
C LEU A 157 -15.09 -0.99 13.78
N ALA A 158 -15.16 -2.02 14.62
CA ALA A 158 -14.05 -2.99 14.72
C ALA A 158 -13.73 -3.63 13.36
N GLY A 159 -14.75 -3.82 12.51
CA GLY A 159 -14.61 -4.41 11.19
C GLY A 159 -14.06 -3.50 10.09
N GLY A 160 -13.80 -2.22 10.33
CA GLY A 160 -13.37 -1.29 9.27
C GLY A 160 -13.38 0.18 9.70
N SER A 161 -12.30 0.92 9.39
CA SER A 161 -12.10 2.33 9.76
C SER A 161 -12.36 2.62 11.24
N GLY A 162 -12.12 1.66 12.14
CA GLY A 162 -12.31 1.80 13.59
C GLY A 162 -11.15 2.52 14.28
N LEU A 163 -11.34 2.83 15.56
CA LEU A 163 -10.26 3.24 16.46
C LEU A 163 -9.22 2.12 16.53
N GLU A 164 -7.94 2.49 16.54
CA GLU A 164 -6.80 1.64 16.87
C GLU A 164 -6.11 2.14 18.13
N LEU A 165 -5.56 1.21 18.91
CA LEU A 165 -4.66 1.51 20.01
C LEU A 165 -3.21 1.31 19.54
N PHE A 166 -2.36 2.27 19.86
CA PHE A 166 -0.92 2.22 19.69
C PHE A 166 -0.24 2.33 21.05
N PHE A 167 0.84 1.60 21.23
CA PHE A 167 1.66 1.69 22.44
C PHE A 167 3.13 1.59 22.06
N ALA A 168 3.96 2.50 22.60
CA ALA A 168 5.37 2.61 22.22
C ALA A 168 5.57 2.70 20.69
N ASP A 169 4.76 3.53 20.04
CA ASP A 169 4.74 3.72 18.58
C ASP A 169 4.47 2.45 17.74
N GLN A 170 3.89 1.39 18.34
CA GLN A 170 3.48 0.17 17.64
C GLN A 170 1.96 -0.05 17.72
N PRO A 171 1.32 -0.59 16.66
CA PRO A 171 -0.10 -0.95 16.72
C PRO A 171 -0.33 -2.14 17.63
N MET A 172 -1.28 -2.02 18.55
CA MET A 172 -1.71 -3.09 19.43
C MET A 172 -2.78 -3.95 18.75
N THR A 173 -2.85 -5.22 19.13
CA THR A 173 -3.73 -6.20 18.48
C THR A 173 -5.11 -6.21 19.15
N LEU A 174 -6.19 -6.05 18.39
CA LEU A 174 -7.53 -6.35 18.93
C LEU A 174 -7.53 -7.79 19.45
N SER A 175 -8.08 -8.00 20.65
CA SER A 175 -8.21 -9.33 21.24
C SER A 175 -8.89 -10.26 20.24
N ARG A 176 -8.28 -11.42 20.01
CA ARG A 176 -8.66 -12.33 18.94
C ARG A 176 -8.43 -13.77 19.31
N TRP A 177 -9.21 -14.64 18.70
CA TRP A 177 -9.02 -16.08 18.79
C TRP A 177 -9.03 -16.75 17.41
N PRO A 178 -8.06 -17.64 17.15
CA PRO A 178 -6.82 -17.83 17.91
C PRO A 178 -5.93 -16.58 17.90
N ASN A 179 -4.95 -16.53 18.80
CA ASN A 179 -4.06 -15.38 18.99
C ASN A 179 -3.22 -15.03 17.75
N GLN A 180 -2.89 -16.00 16.90
CA GLN A 180 -2.05 -15.79 15.71
C GLN A 180 -2.58 -16.55 14.49
N GLU A 181 -2.99 -17.80 14.67
CA GLU A 181 -3.46 -18.67 13.58
C GLU A 181 -4.91 -18.41 13.17
N PHE A 182 -5.33 -19.08 12.09
CA PHE A 182 -6.72 -19.18 11.66
C PHE A 182 -7.29 -20.54 12.05
N ILE A 183 -8.61 -20.61 12.22
CA ILE A 183 -9.36 -21.87 12.30
C ILE A 183 -10.12 -22.14 11.00
N LYS A 184 -10.51 -23.40 10.79
CA LYS A 184 -11.21 -23.82 9.56
C LYS A 184 -12.72 -23.93 9.75
N ILE A 185 -13.45 -23.57 8.70
CA ILE A 185 -14.85 -23.95 8.53
C ILE A 185 -14.92 -25.46 8.35
N THR A 186 -15.67 -26.14 9.22
CA THR A 186 -15.82 -27.61 9.18
C THR A 186 -17.05 -28.07 8.41
N GLU A 187 -18.12 -27.28 8.43
CA GLU A 187 -19.38 -27.58 7.74
C GLU A 187 -20.12 -26.28 7.41
N LEU A 188 -20.89 -26.27 6.32
CA LEU A 188 -21.79 -25.18 5.94
C LEU A 188 -23.23 -25.59 6.26
N VAL A 189 -23.99 -24.69 6.90
CA VAL A 189 -25.38 -24.97 7.32
C VAL A 189 -26.34 -23.83 6.93
N GLY A 190 -25.97 -23.08 5.89
CA GLY A 190 -26.72 -21.94 5.36
C GLY A 190 -27.99 -22.37 4.61
N GLY A 191 -27.87 -23.35 3.72
CA GLY A 191 -28.98 -23.89 2.94
C GLY A 191 -29.22 -23.20 1.59
N ASP A 192 -28.27 -22.41 1.09
CA ASP A 192 -28.31 -21.80 -0.26
C ASP A 192 -27.05 -22.15 -1.06
N PRO A 193 -26.99 -23.37 -1.66
CA PRO A 193 -25.80 -23.86 -2.33
C PRO A 193 -25.35 -22.98 -3.50
N VAL A 194 -24.05 -22.82 -3.66
CA VAL A 194 -23.43 -22.16 -4.82
C VAL A 194 -22.35 -23.06 -5.43
N ASP A 195 -22.20 -22.96 -6.74
CA ASP A 195 -21.09 -23.56 -7.48
C ASP A 195 -20.34 -22.44 -8.21
N VAL A 196 -19.11 -22.19 -7.79
CA VAL A 196 -18.21 -21.22 -8.43
C VAL A 196 -17.11 -22.01 -9.12
N ARG A 197 -17.21 -22.16 -10.45
CA ARG A 197 -16.19 -22.81 -11.29
C ARG A 197 -15.93 -24.28 -10.89
N GLY A 198 -16.97 -25.04 -10.59
CA GLY A 198 -16.91 -26.44 -10.14
C GLY A 198 -16.57 -26.60 -8.65
N THR A 199 -16.36 -25.48 -7.94
CA THR A 199 -16.13 -25.48 -6.49
C THR A 199 -17.44 -25.18 -5.77
N LYS A 200 -17.88 -26.11 -4.94
CA LYS A 200 -19.14 -26.00 -4.20
C LYS A 200 -18.96 -25.24 -2.89
N GLY A 201 -19.99 -24.49 -2.51
CA GLY A 201 -20.10 -23.82 -1.22
C GLY A 201 -21.55 -23.40 -0.95
N ASP A 202 -21.72 -22.39 -0.12
CA ASP A 202 -23.02 -21.84 0.29
C ASP A 202 -22.97 -20.31 0.29
N LYS A 203 -24.05 -19.64 -0.13
CA LYS A 203 -24.09 -18.17 -0.14
C LYS A 203 -24.34 -17.56 1.24
N ILE A 204 -24.94 -18.31 2.15
CA ILE A 204 -25.31 -17.85 3.48
C ILE A 204 -24.13 -18.06 4.43
N GLY A 205 -23.75 -17.00 5.14
CA GLY A 205 -22.64 -17.02 6.10
C GLY A 205 -22.99 -17.69 7.42
N LYS A 206 -23.30 -18.99 7.35
CA LYS A 206 -23.62 -19.82 8.51
C LYS A 206 -22.83 -21.13 8.46
N PHE A 207 -21.90 -21.29 9.38
CA PHE A 207 -20.88 -22.33 9.31
C PHE A 207 -20.49 -22.88 10.69
N LYS A 208 -20.03 -24.13 10.71
CA LYS A 208 -19.55 -24.79 11.93
C LYS A 208 -18.04 -24.64 12.14
N TYR A 209 -17.66 -24.61 13.40
CA TYR A 209 -16.27 -24.59 13.87
C TYR A 209 -15.97 -25.80 14.79
N HIS A 210 -14.69 -26.03 15.07
CA HIS A 210 -14.23 -27.13 15.94
C HIS A 210 -13.40 -26.59 17.12
N SER A 211 -14.10 -26.16 18.17
CA SER A 211 -13.53 -25.69 19.45
C SER A 211 -14.66 -25.51 20.47
N ASP A 212 -14.33 -25.54 21.76
CA ASP A 212 -15.23 -25.14 22.84
C ASP A 212 -14.99 -23.67 23.29
N GLN A 213 -13.93 -23.02 22.77
CA GLN A 213 -13.59 -21.63 23.15
C GLN A 213 -14.77 -20.66 23.02
N PRO A 214 -15.59 -20.69 21.95
CA PRO A 214 -16.71 -19.76 21.81
C PRO A 214 -17.84 -19.93 22.84
N GLU A 215 -17.83 -20.97 23.68
CA GLU A 215 -18.74 -21.08 24.83
C GLU A 215 -18.62 -19.88 25.79
N ARG A 216 -17.44 -19.27 25.87
CA ARG A 216 -17.18 -18.07 26.70
C ARG A 216 -17.69 -16.78 26.05
N TRP A 217 -18.19 -16.83 24.82
CA TRP A 217 -18.57 -15.63 24.06
C TRP A 217 -20.06 -15.32 24.11
N ALA A 218 -20.87 -16.10 24.84
CA ALA A 218 -22.33 -15.96 24.87
C ALA A 218 -22.78 -14.54 25.28
N ASP A 219 -22.04 -13.89 26.19
CA ASP A 219 -22.34 -12.54 26.69
C ASP A 219 -21.46 -11.45 26.04
N GLU A 220 -20.64 -11.81 25.04
CA GLU A 220 -19.78 -10.87 24.33
C GLU A 220 -20.59 -10.06 23.31
N ASN A 221 -20.22 -8.79 23.14
CA ASN A 221 -20.87 -7.88 22.21
C ASN A 221 -19.92 -7.49 21.08
N ASP A 222 -20.46 -7.02 19.94
CA ASP A 222 -19.67 -6.52 18.81
C ASP A 222 -18.54 -7.49 18.36
N ILE A 223 -18.83 -8.79 18.32
CA ILE A 223 -17.89 -9.80 17.84
C ILE A 223 -17.79 -9.72 16.32
N TRP A 224 -16.58 -9.79 15.79
CA TRP A 224 -16.32 -9.86 14.36
C TRP A 224 -15.52 -11.11 14.01
N VAL A 225 -15.63 -11.54 12.76
CA VAL A 225 -14.78 -12.55 12.14
C VAL A 225 -14.12 -11.99 10.90
N HIS A 226 -12.87 -12.38 10.67
CA HIS A 226 -12.13 -12.07 9.45
C HIS A 226 -11.66 -13.38 8.85
N GLY A 227 -11.98 -13.60 7.58
CA GLY A 227 -11.64 -14.84 6.91
C GLY A 227 -11.50 -14.68 5.41
N TYR A 228 -10.88 -15.71 4.84
CA TYR A 228 -10.88 -15.99 3.42
C TYR A 228 -12.00 -17.00 3.23
N TRP A 229 -13.13 -16.55 2.67
CA TRP A 229 -14.39 -17.29 2.83
C TRP A 229 -14.61 -18.37 1.77
N PHE A 230 -14.11 -18.10 0.55
CA PHE A 230 -14.27 -19.01 -0.59
C PHE A 230 -12.96 -19.21 -1.33
N TRP A 231 -12.27 -18.11 -1.62
CA TRP A 231 -10.99 -18.06 -2.32
C TRP A 231 -9.95 -17.31 -1.50
N ASP A 232 -8.71 -17.80 -1.55
CA ASP A 232 -7.59 -17.27 -0.77
C ASP A 232 -7.13 -15.87 -1.20
N TRP A 233 -7.64 -15.35 -2.31
CA TRP A 233 -7.42 -13.97 -2.78
C TRP A 233 -8.58 -13.03 -2.44
N SER A 234 -9.59 -13.47 -1.69
CA SER A 234 -10.78 -12.69 -1.37
C SER A 234 -11.13 -12.85 0.10
N GLU A 235 -10.60 -11.95 0.93
CA GLU A 235 -10.95 -11.85 2.34
C GLU A 235 -12.10 -10.87 2.57
N GLN A 236 -12.80 -11.06 3.68
CA GLN A 236 -13.73 -10.06 4.18
C GLN A 236 -13.88 -10.17 5.71
N ARG A 237 -14.22 -9.05 6.34
CA ARG A 237 -14.67 -8.99 7.74
C ARG A 237 -16.19 -9.01 7.82
N HIS A 238 -16.74 -9.81 8.71
CA HIS A 238 -18.16 -9.81 9.01
C HIS A 238 -18.43 -9.67 10.51
N ALA A 239 -19.45 -8.88 10.83
CA ALA A 239 -20.01 -8.87 12.18
C ALA A 239 -20.72 -10.20 12.42
N VAL A 240 -20.54 -10.77 13.61
CA VAL A 240 -21.27 -11.96 14.02
C VAL A 240 -22.71 -11.57 14.36
N GLU A 241 -23.66 -12.36 13.86
CA GLU A 241 -25.09 -12.24 14.17
C GLU A 241 -25.45 -13.07 15.40
N SER A 242 -25.01 -14.33 15.43
CA SER A 242 -25.29 -15.27 16.51
C SER A 242 -24.24 -16.37 16.59
N ILE A 243 -24.11 -16.95 17.78
CA ILE A 243 -23.28 -18.12 18.05
C ILE A 243 -24.16 -19.15 18.76
N ASP A 244 -24.31 -20.32 18.14
CA ASP A 244 -24.91 -21.49 18.76
C ASP A 244 -23.77 -22.37 19.25
N THR A 245 -23.53 -22.37 20.56
CA THR A 245 -22.41 -23.08 21.18
C THR A 245 -22.67 -24.58 21.28
N GLU A 246 -23.93 -25.00 21.41
CA GLU A 246 -24.33 -26.41 21.47
C GLU A 246 -24.06 -27.12 20.13
N ASN A 247 -24.43 -26.48 19.02
CA ASN A 247 -24.22 -27.02 17.67
C ASN A 247 -22.92 -26.52 17.02
N ARG A 248 -22.16 -25.67 17.71
CA ARG A 248 -20.93 -25.01 17.26
C ARG A 248 -21.09 -24.28 15.92
N ILE A 249 -22.11 -23.45 15.81
CA ILE A 249 -22.42 -22.67 14.59
C ILE A 249 -22.17 -21.18 14.85
N ILE A 250 -21.48 -20.53 13.92
CA ILE A 250 -21.43 -19.06 13.81
C ILE A 250 -22.30 -18.65 12.62
N SER A 251 -23.18 -17.68 12.85
CA SER A 251 -23.90 -16.97 11.78
C SER A 251 -23.37 -15.54 11.72
N VAL A 252 -23.03 -15.05 10.53
CA VAL A 252 -22.59 -13.66 10.33
C VAL A 252 -23.71 -12.80 9.75
N LYS A 253 -23.61 -11.48 9.89
CA LYS A 253 -24.60 -10.55 9.33
C LYS A 253 -24.41 -10.34 7.83
N PRO A 254 -25.49 -10.15 7.04
CA PRO A 254 -25.38 -9.68 5.67
C PRO A 254 -24.84 -8.23 5.61
N PRO A 255 -24.30 -7.80 4.45
CA PRO A 255 -24.18 -8.55 3.21
C PRO A 255 -23.14 -9.68 3.31
N TYR A 256 -23.50 -10.84 2.76
CA TYR A 256 -22.60 -11.99 2.72
C TYR A 256 -21.50 -11.82 1.67
N HIS A 257 -20.41 -12.56 1.84
CA HIS A 257 -19.33 -12.62 0.87
C HIS A 257 -19.83 -13.01 -0.52
N SER A 258 -19.37 -12.30 -1.56
CA SER A 258 -19.93 -12.38 -2.92
C SER A 258 -19.76 -13.75 -3.59
N TYR A 259 -18.70 -14.48 -3.25
CA TYR A 259 -18.50 -15.88 -3.68
C TYR A 259 -19.21 -16.89 -2.79
N GLY A 260 -19.68 -16.49 -1.60
CA GLY A 260 -20.16 -17.38 -0.55
C GLY A 260 -19.05 -17.88 0.37
N TYR A 261 -19.30 -19.03 0.97
CA TYR A 261 -18.46 -19.72 1.97
C TYR A 261 -18.19 -21.16 1.55
N ARG A 262 -17.03 -21.71 1.92
CA ARG A 262 -16.62 -23.08 1.56
C ARG A 262 -15.99 -23.82 2.75
N THR A 263 -16.29 -25.12 2.88
CA THR A 263 -15.63 -25.99 3.87
C THR A 263 -14.11 -26.01 3.67
N GLY A 264 -13.36 -25.97 4.77
CA GLY A 264 -11.89 -25.98 4.78
C GLY A 264 -11.24 -24.60 4.64
N GLN A 265 -12.02 -23.57 4.30
CA GLN A 265 -11.59 -22.18 4.33
C GLN A 265 -11.42 -21.67 5.76
N TRP A 266 -10.69 -20.57 5.93
CA TRP A 266 -10.12 -20.20 7.23
C TRP A 266 -10.49 -18.79 7.67
N PHE A 267 -10.66 -18.63 8.99
CA PHE A 267 -11.04 -17.38 9.63
C PHE A 267 -10.52 -17.30 11.07
N TYR A 268 -10.58 -16.12 11.67
CA TYR A 268 -10.44 -15.92 13.11
C TYR A 268 -11.52 -14.96 13.62
N ALA A 269 -11.82 -15.02 14.91
CA ALA A 269 -12.73 -14.10 15.57
C ALA A 269 -11.95 -13.03 16.35
N PHE A 270 -12.49 -11.82 16.47
CA PHE A 270 -11.82 -10.71 17.13
C PHE A 270 -12.80 -9.69 17.73
N ASN A 271 -12.25 -8.78 18.54
CA ASN A 271 -12.98 -7.81 19.36
C ASN A 271 -13.81 -8.51 20.45
N ILE A 272 -13.16 -9.35 21.26
CA ILE A 272 -13.80 -10.21 22.28
C ILE A 272 -13.06 -10.05 23.61
N LEU A 273 -13.74 -9.61 24.68
CA LEU A 273 -13.09 -9.35 25.97
C LEU A 273 -12.52 -10.65 26.57
N ALA A 274 -13.27 -11.75 26.51
CA ALA A 274 -12.84 -13.06 27.02
C ALA A 274 -11.54 -13.61 26.37
N GLU A 275 -11.16 -13.08 25.20
CA GLU A 275 -9.94 -13.41 24.43
C GLU A 275 -8.82 -12.37 24.60
N LEU A 276 -8.96 -11.39 25.50
CA LEU A 276 -7.88 -10.50 25.91
C LEU A 276 -6.97 -11.25 26.89
N ASP A 277 -5.95 -11.95 26.38
CA ASP A 277 -5.25 -12.96 27.16
C ASP A 277 -3.71 -12.99 27.01
N GLN A 278 -3.13 -12.03 26.28
CA GLN A 278 -1.69 -11.88 26.15
C GLN A 278 -1.29 -10.39 26.07
N PRO A 279 -0.03 -10.05 26.43
CA PRO A 279 0.47 -8.69 26.31
C PRO A 279 0.37 -8.15 24.88
N GLY A 280 0.06 -6.85 24.75
CA GLY A 280 -0.13 -6.16 23.48
C GLY A 280 -1.53 -6.33 22.87
N GLN A 281 -2.46 -7.00 23.55
CA GLN A 281 -3.85 -7.07 23.15
C GLN A 281 -4.72 -6.02 23.83
N TRP A 282 -5.80 -5.63 23.16
CA TRP A 282 -6.81 -4.71 23.70
C TRP A 282 -8.22 -5.04 23.21
N TYR A 283 -9.22 -4.56 23.94
CA TYR A 283 -10.65 -4.66 23.60
C TYR A 283 -11.34 -3.33 23.93
N LEU A 284 -12.29 -2.91 23.11
CA LEU A 284 -13.10 -1.72 23.37
C LEU A 284 -14.58 -2.09 23.38
N ASP A 285 -15.21 -1.91 24.54
CA ASP A 285 -16.66 -1.96 24.62
C ASP A 285 -17.23 -0.62 24.13
N ARG A 286 -17.62 -0.58 22.86
CA ARG A 286 -18.15 0.62 22.21
C ARG A 286 -19.49 1.09 22.80
N LYS A 287 -20.18 0.27 23.59
CA LYS A 287 -21.43 0.67 24.27
C LYS A 287 -21.16 1.49 25.53
N THR A 288 -20.11 1.14 26.26
CA THR A 288 -19.74 1.77 27.54
C THR A 288 -18.59 2.75 27.40
N SER A 289 -17.90 2.77 26.25
CA SER A 289 -16.68 3.56 25.98
C SER A 289 -15.45 3.09 26.76
N LEU A 290 -15.51 1.91 27.38
CA LEU A 290 -14.41 1.36 28.16
C LEU A 290 -13.41 0.63 27.26
N LEU A 291 -12.17 1.13 27.24
CA LEU A 291 -11.02 0.49 26.62
C LEU A 291 -10.31 -0.36 27.66
N TYR A 292 -10.10 -1.64 27.34
CA TYR A 292 -9.33 -2.59 28.13
C TYR A 292 -8.05 -2.95 27.39
N PHE A 293 -6.91 -2.91 28.06
CA PHE A 293 -5.60 -3.09 27.43
C PHE A 293 -4.68 -3.91 28.35
N TRP A 294 -3.96 -4.89 27.79
CA TRP A 294 -2.81 -5.51 28.45
C TRP A 294 -1.52 -4.89 27.89
N PRO A 295 -0.86 -3.97 28.60
CA PRO A 295 0.38 -3.34 28.15
C PRO A 295 1.55 -4.33 28.02
N PRO A 296 2.33 -4.31 26.93
CA PRO A 296 3.52 -5.17 26.78
C PRO A 296 4.70 -4.75 27.67
N SER A 297 4.71 -3.50 28.15
CA SER A 297 5.63 -2.97 29.14
C SER A 297 4.88 -1.98 30.06
N PRO A 298 5.47 -1.55 31.20
CA PRO A 298 4.82 -0.60 32.10
C PRO A 298 4.34 0.68 31.39
N LEU A 299 3.15 1.16 31.75
CA LEU A 299 2.52 2.32 31.12
C LEU A 299 3.27 3.63 31.39
N GLU A 300 4.06 3.68 32.45
CA GLU A 300 4.86 4.86 32.82
C GLU A 300 6.10 5.01 31.93
N GLU A 301 6.52 3.93 31.25
CA GLU A 301 7.71 3.93 30.40
C GLU A 301 7.42 4.31 28.96
N ASN A 302 6.15 4.23 28.52
CA ASN A 302 5.77 4.39 27.11
C ASN A 302 4.38 5.02 26.97
N GLN A 303 4.12 5.61 25.80
CA GLN A 303 2.86 6.29 25.53
C GLN A 303 1.84 5.34 24.88
N ALA A 304 0.59 5.45 25.33
CA ALA A 304 -0.57 4.83 24.70
C ALA A 304 -1.37 5.89 23.94
N THR A 305 -1.64 5.67 22.65
CA THR A 305 -2.38 6.61 21.80
C THR A 305 -3.51 5.88 21.09
N VAL A 306 -4.70 6.48 21.04
CA VAL A 306 -5.81 5.96 20.24
C VAL A 306 -6.05 6.83 19.01
N SER A 307 -6.34 6.23 17.85
CA SER A 307 -6.65 7.02 16.65
C SER A 307 -8.03 7.68 16.72
N VAL A 308 -8.13 8.95 16.35
CA VAL A 308 -9.40 9.71 16.45
C VAL A 308 -9.86 10.23 15.09
N ILE A 309 -9.02 10.99 14.38
CA ILE A 309 -9.40 11.58 13.09
C ILE A 309 -9.22 10.57 11.95
N ASN A 310 -10.00 10.71 10.88
CA ASN A 310 -9.89 9.81 9.72
C ASN A 310 -8.67 10.15 8.85
N THR A 311 -8.59 11.37 8.35
CA THR A 311 -7.51 11.81 7.45
C THR A 311 -6.77 12.98 8.06
N MET A 312 -5.43 12.97 8.04
CA MET A 312 -4.64 14.03 8.67
C MET A 312 -4.54 15.28 7.81
N VAL A 313 -4.20 15.15 6.52
CA VAL A 313 -4.13 16.27 5.57
C VAL A 313 -4.99 16.00 4.35
N LYS A 314 -5.78 17.00 3.94
CA LYS A 314 -6.54 16.98 2.69
C LYS A 314 -6.11 18.13 1.80
N MET A 315 -5.89 17.85 0.53
CA MET A 315 -5.52 18.84 -0.49
C MET A 315 -6.48 18.72 -1.68
N GLU A 316 -7.27 19.76 -1.94
CA GLU A 316 -8.22 19.79 -3.05
C GLU A 316 -7.85 20.89 -4.05
N ASN A 317 -7.47 20.48 -5.27
CA ASN A 317 -7.02 21.38 -6.34
C ASN A 317 -5.85 22.32 -5.97
N VAL A 318 -5.05 21.91 -4.99
CA VAL A 318 -3.85 22.63 -4.53
C VAL A 318 -2.70 22.40 -5.50
N SER A 319 -1.87 23.41 -5.74
CA SER A 319 -0.67 23.27 -6.57
C SER A 319 0.59 23.86 -5.92
N HIS A 320 1.76 23.32 -6.27
CA HIS A 320 3.07 23.80 -5.82
C HIS A 320 3.24 23.85 -4.29
N VAL A 321 2.69 22.85 -3.58
CA VAL A 321 2.85 22.70 -2.13
C VAL A 321 3.71 21.48 -1.80
N THR A 322 4.68 21.64 -0.90
CA THR A 322 5.50 20.54 -0.38
C THR A 322 5.26 20.32 1.11
N LEU A 323 5.06 19.07 1.53
CA LEU A 323 5.10 18.65 2.93
C LEU A 323 6.42 17.87 3.14
N LYS A 324 7.26 18.33 4.07
CA LYS A 324 8.63 17.83 4.21
C LYS A 324 9.00 17.45 5.65
N GLY A 325 9.53 16.24 5.83
CA GLY A 325 10.16 15.84 7.09
C GLY A 325 9.21 15.57 8.27
N PHE A 326 7.90 15.50 8.04
CA PHE A 326 6.93 15.24 9.11
C PHE A 326 6.77 13.75 9.38
N ILE A 327 6.47 13.42 10.64
CA ILE A 327 5.91 12.12 11.03
C ILE A 327 4.39 12.24 11.09
N PHE A 328 3.69 11.45 10.29
CA PHE A 328 2.23 11.33 10.29
C PHE A 328 1.80 10.04 10.97
N GLU A 329 0.99 10.12 12.02
CA GLU A 329 0.60 8.93 12.76
C GLU A 329 -0.76 9.00 13.47
N ALA A 330 -1.24 7.82 13.86
CA ALA A 330 -2.43 7.59 14.68
C ALA A 330 -3.74 8.14 14.09
N ALA A 331 -3.93 8.03 12.78
CA ALA A 331 -5.20 8.32 12.11
C ALA A 331 -5.95 7.05 11.72
N ARG A 332 -7.29 7.09 11.77
CA ARG A 332 -8.18 5.95 11.45
C ARG A 332 -8.15 5.56 9.98
N GLU A 333 -7.77 6.48 9.10
CA GLU A 333 -7.67 6.24 7.66
C GLU A 333 -6.34 6.79 7.11
N HIS A 334 -6.35 7.95 6.49
CA HIS A 334 -5.26 8.39 5.60
C HIS A 334 -4.28 9.35 6.28
N GLY A 335 -3.01 9.27 5.88
CA GLY A 335 -2.04 10.33 6.16
C GLY A 335 -2.39 11.57 5.34
N VAL A 336 -2.23 11.49 4.02
CA VAL A 336 -2.57 12.58 3.10
C VAL A 336 -3.51 12.11 1.98
N LEU A 337 -4.56 12.89 1.75
CA LEU A 337 -5.49 12.73 0.63
C LEU A 337 -5.38 13.94 -0.32
N ILE A 338 -5.07 13.69 -1.60
CA ILE A 338 -4.95 14.71 -2.64
C ILE A 338 -5.96 14.44 -3.75
N THR A 339 -6.79 15.44 -4.06
CA THR A 339 -7.74 15.40 -5.17
C THR A 339 -7.45 16.55 -6.12
N GLY A 340 -7.01 16.25 -7.34
CA GLY A 340 -6.66 17.26 -8.34
C GLY A 340 -5.35 18.01 -8.04
N GLY A 341 -5.20 19.18 -8.67
CA GLY A 341 -4.02 20.05 -8.51
C GLY A 341 -2.77 19.58 -9.26
N GLU A 342 -1.66 20.31 -9.10
CA GLU A 342 -0.40 19.93 -9.74
C GLU A 342 0.86 20.20 -8.91
N SER A 343 1.91 19.41 -9.15
CA SER A 343 3.25 19.67 -8.61
C SER A 343 3.32 19.75 -7.08
N ASN A 344 2.49 18.97 -6.37
CA ASN A 344 2.61 18.81 -4.91
C ASN A 344 3.55 17.66 -4.57
N CYS A 345 4.32 17.80 -3.50
CA CYS A 345 5.31 16.80 -3.09
C CYS A 345 5.20 16.46 -1.61
N LEU A 346 5.39 15.19 -1.28
CA LEU A 346 5.61 14.71 0.09
C LEU A 346 7.01 14.12 0.14
N VAL A 347 7.88 14.70 0.97
CA VAL A 347 9.33 14.49 0.86
C VAL A 347 9.95 14.19 2.22
N GLY A 348 10.66 13.07 2.35
CA GLY A 348 11.37 12.75 3.60
C GLY A 348 10.44 12.56 4.80
N CYS A 349 9.17 12.25 4.56
CA CYS A 349 8.17 12.08 5.61
C CYS A 349 8.15 10.63 6.12
N THR A 350 7.76 10.44 7.38
CA THR A 350 7.40 9.12 7.92
C THR A 350 5.88 9.01 8.00
N PHE A 351 5.31 7.95 7.45
CA PHE A 351 3.90 7.59 7.64
C PHE A 351 3.83 6.28 8.41
N ARG A 352 3.29 6.32 9.63
CA ARG A 352 3.18 5.14 10.47
C ARG A 352 1.87 5.07 11.21
N ASN A 353 1.45 3.88 11.63
CA ASN A 353 0.32 3.74 12.55
C ASN A 353 -0.97 4.38 12.01
N LEU A 354 -1.29 4.08 10.74
CA LEU A 354 -2.48 4.58 10.05
C LEU A 354 -3.44 3.42 9.78
N GLY A 355 -4.76 3.62 9.90
CA GLY A 355 -5.75 2.60 9.57
C GLY A 355 -6.03 2.44 8.06
N GLY A 356 -5.61 3.40 7.25
CA GLY A 356 -5.84 3.47 5.80
C GLY A 356 -4.54 3.51 5.00
N TRP A 357 -4.50 4.41 3.99
CA TRP A 357 -3.33 4.60 3.12
C TRP A 357 -2.45 5.75 3.60
N ALA A 358 -1.13 5.63 3.45
CA ALA A 358 -0.21 6.74 3.75
C ALA A 358 -0.50 7.97 2.87
N VAL A 359 -0.55 7.77 1.54
CA VAL A 359 -0.87 8.82 0.57
C VAL A 359 -1.85 8.31 -0.47
N ARG A 360 -2.94 9.05 -0.72
CA ARG A 360 -3.90 8.73 -1.77
C ARG A 360 -4.13 9.93 -2.68
N VAL A 361 -3.88 9.74 -3.97
CA VAL A 361 -4.01 10.76 -5.03
C VAL A 361 -5.11 10.35 -6.01
N SER A 362 -6.01 11.28 -6.32
CA SER A 362 -7.04 11.14 -7.34
C SER A 362 -7.07 12.34 -8.27
N GLY A 363 -6.68 12.14 -9.53
CA GLY A 363 -6.54 13.19 -10.53
C GLY A 363 -5.28 14.04 -10.33
N GLY A 364 -5.26 15.20 -10.99
CA GLY A 364 -4.11 16.12 -10.96
C GLY A 364 -2.93 15.67 -11.83
N SER A 365 -1.79 16.34 -11.66
CA SER A 365 -0.55 15.99 -12.37
C SER A 365 0.70 16.26 -11.54
N LYS A 366 1.79 15.53 -11.81
CA LYS A 366 3.13 15.74 -11.20
C LYS A 366 3.17 15.67 -9.67
N ILE A 367 2.21 14.97 -9.06
CA ILE A 367 2.20 14.69 -7.62
C ILE A 367 3.29 13.65 -7.28
N GLY A 368 4.15 13.98 -6.32
CA GLY A 368 5.31 13.19 -5.92
C GLY A 368 5.28 12.72 -4.46
N VAL A 369 5.68 11.48 -4.23
CA VAL A 369 6.02 10.95 -2.89
C VAL A 369 7.44 10.43 -2.95
N GLN A 370 8.36 11.08 -2.23
CA GLN A 370 9.79 10.86 -2.39
C GLN A 370 10.52 10.69 -1.06
N SER A 371 11.41 9.71 -0.99
CA SER A 371 12.32 9.52 0.13
C SER A 371 11.60 9.35 1.47
N CYS A 372 10.37 8.80 1.45
CA CYS A 372 9.56 8.59 2.65
C CYS A 372 9.72 7.18 3.22
N ASP A 373 9.49 7.03 4.52
CA ASP A 373 9.39 5.75 5.22
C ASP A 373 7.92 5.49 5.58
N ILE A 374 7.36 4.37 5.14
CA ILE A 374 5.92 4.06 5.23
C ILE A 374 5.75 2.68 5.85
N TYR A 375 5.12 2.61 7.02
CA TYR A 375 4.94 1.34 7.71
C TYR A 375 3.73 1.26 8.64
N GLN A 376 3.34 0.04 9.00
CA GLN A 376 2.22 -0.21 9.92
C GLN A 376 0.90 0.43 9.45
N THR A 377 0.64 0.45 8.14
CA THR A 377 -0.61 0.94 7.56
C THR A 377 -1.67 -0.16 7.51
N GLY A 378 -2.92 0.18 7.81
CA GLY A 378 -4.06 -0.74 7.77
C GLY A 378 -4.41 -1.14 6.33
N LYS A 379 -4.19 -0.25 5.37
CA LYS A 379 -4.31 -0.53 3.92
C LYS A 379 -2.95 -0.34 3.24
N GLY A 380 -2.93 0.09 1.97
CA GLY A 380 -1.70 0.23 1.19
C GLY A 380 -0.81 1.43 1.57
N GLY A 381 0.28 1.62 0.84
CA GLY A 381 1.20 2.74 1.02
C GLY A 381 0.76 3.98 0.24
N ILE A 382 1.08 4.02 -1.04
CA ILE A 382 0.91 5.15 -1.95
C ILE A 382 -0.03 4.77 -3.09
N SER A 383 -1.16 5.46 -3.24
CA SER A 383 -2.07 5.29 -4.39
C SER A 383 -2.00 6.50 -5.32
N LEU A 384 -1.55 6.31 -6.55
CA LEU A 384 -1.41 7.35 -7.59
C LEU A 384 -2.39 7.10 -8.74
N SER A 385 -3.48 7.85 -8.78
CA SER A 385 -4.46 7.81 -9.87
C SER A 385 -4.49 9.14 -10.62
N GLY A 386 -4.22 9.12 -11.92
CA GLY A 386 -4.28 10.32 -12.75
C GLY A 386 -3.89 10.08 -14.21
N GLY A 387 -4.22 11.06 -15.06
CA GLY A 387 -4.03 11.01 -16.51
C GLY A 387 -5.34 10.73 -17.24
N ASP A 388 -5.35 10.96 -18.54
CA ASP A 388 -6.51 10.77 -19.41
C ASP A 388 -6.22 9.63 -20.38
N ARG A 389 -6.88 8.47 -20.18
CA ARG A 389 -6.70 7.30 -21.05
C ARG A 389 -7.18 7.55 -22.47
N LEU A 390 -8.32 8.22 -22.66
CA LEU A 390 -8.88 8.48 -24.00
C LEU A 390 -7.87 9.24 -24.86
N LYS A 391 -7.16 10.20 -24.25
CA LYS A 391 -6.12 11.02 -24.89
C LYS A 391 -4.69 10.52 -24.71
N LEU A 392 -4.48 9.40 -24.02
CA LEU A 392 -3.17 8.91 -23.57
C LEU A 392 -2.30 10.00 -22.91
N GLN A 393 -2.93 10.93 -22.20
CA GLN A 393 -2.26 12.05 -21.55
C GLN A 393 -1.75 11.62 -20.18
N SER A 394 -0.42 11.68 -20.00
CA SER A 394 0.24 11.31 -18.76
C SER A 394 -0.05 12.30 -17.61
N ALA A 395 -0.30 11.77 -16.41
CA ALA A 395 -0.31 12.57 -15.18
C ALA A 395 1.08 12.82 -14.61
N GLN A 396 2.07 11.97 -14.90
CA GLN A 396 3.44 12.11 -14.41
C GLN A 396 3.56 12.04 -12.87
N HIS A 397 2.64 11.35 -12.18
CA HIS A 397 2.79 11.09 -10.76
C HIS A 397 3.97 10.16 -10.51
N TYR A 398 4.60 10.26 -9.33
CA TYR A 398 5.73 9.42 -8.99
C TYR A 398 5.80 9.03 -7.51
N ALA A 399 6.14 7.76 -7.28
CA ALA A 399 6.57 7.24 -5.99
C ALA A 399 8.05 6.83 -6.13
N GLU A 400 8.94 7.57 -5.50
CA GLU A 400 10.38 7.45 -5.70
C GLU A 400 11.18 7.32 -4.39
N ASN A 401 12.15 6.40 -4.32
CA ASN A 401 13.05 6.28 -3.17
C ASN A 401 12.36 6.02 -1.81
N ASN A 402 11.18 5.37 -1.81
CA ASN A 402 10.42 5.10 -0.58
C ASN A 402 10.74 3.71 -0.01
N HIS A 403 10.79 3.62 1.31
CA HIS A 403 10.84 2.36 2.04
C HIS A 403 9.45 2.03 2.56
N ILE A 404 8.82 0.98 2.05
CA ILE A 404 7.42 0.65 2.34
C ILE A 404 7.30 -0.77 2.86
N HIS A 405 6.81 -0.93 4.09
CA HIS A 405 6.74 -2.25 4.71
C HIS A 405 5.67 -2.42 5.77
N HIS A 406 5.29 -3.67 6.08
CA HIS A 406 4.28 -3.93 7.12
C HIS A 406 2.98 -3.13 6.86
N TYR A 407 2.54 -3.11 5.61
CA TYR A 407 1.28 -2.50 5.17
C TYR A 407 0.20 -3.57 5.05
N SER A 408 -1.05 -3.14 4.84
CA SER A 408 -2.20 -4.03 4.71
C SER A 408 -2.45 -4.85 5.97
N ARG A 409 -2.36 -4.22 7.15
CA ARG A 409 -2.67 -4.87 8.43
C ARG A 409 -4.15 -5.23 8.55
N TRP A 410 -5.02 -4.36 8.03
CA TRP A 410 -6.46 -4.57 8.03
C TRP A 410 -6.86 -5.28 6.75
N ASP A 411 -6.94 -4.56 5.65
CA ASP A 411 -7.37 -5.13 4.37
C ASP A 411 -6.19 -5.90 3.77
N ARG A 412 -6.17 -7.23 3.91
CA ARG A 412 -4.96 -8.05 3.66
C ARG A 412 -4.67 -8.22 2.17
N VAL A 413 -5.68 -8.13 1.32
CA VAL A 413 -5.58 -8.39 -0.13
C VAL A 413 -5.91 -7.13 -0.95
N TYR A 414 -5.35 -7.02 -2.15
CA TYR A 414 -5.55 -5.89 -3.08
C TYR A 414 -5.28 -4.48 -2.52
N GLN A 415 -4.43 -4.38 -1.51
CA GLN A 415 -3.91 -3.12 -0.96
C GLN A 415 -2.38 -3.09 -1.16
N PRO A 416 -1.87 -2.69 -2.34
CA PRO A 416 -0.43 -2.71 -2.60
C PRO A 416 0.33 -1.60 -1.86
N ALA A 417 1.66 -1.75 -1.74
CA ALA A 417 2.54 -0.66 -1.32
C ALA A 417 2.41 0.54 -2.25
N ILE A 418 2.34 0.29 -3.56
CA ILE A 418 2.16 1.33 -4.58
C ILE A 418 1.06 0.91 -5.56
N SER A 419 0.06 1.77 -5.77
CA SER A 419 -0.95 1.62 -6.82
C SER A 419 -0.75 2.67 -7.91
N LEU A 420 -0.64 2.25 -9.18
CA LEU A 420 -0.55 3.14 -10.34
C LEU A 420 -1.79 3.02 -11.21
N ASN A 421 -2.58 4.07 -11.33
CA ASN A 421 -3.80 4.09 -12.15
C ASN A 421 -3.79 5.26 -13.15
N GLY A 422 -4.26 5.01 -14.37
CA GLY A 422 -4.44 6.04 -15.39
C GLY A 422 -3.35 6.02 -16.46
N VAL A 423 -2.54 7.09 -16.61
CA VAL A 423 -1.52 7.15 -17.67
C VAL A 423 -0.20 7.75 -17.17
N GLY A 424 0.91 7.05 -17.43
CA GLY A 424 2.25 7.63 -17.34
C GLY A 424 2.72 7.97 -15.93
N ASN A 425 2.27 7.23 -14.93
CA ASN A 425 2.76 7.31 -13.54
C ASN A 425 3.93 6.34 -13.33
N ARG A 426 4.82 6.64 -12.36
CA ARG A 426 6.02 5.83 -12.10
C ARG A 426 6.18 5.38 -10.65
N ALA A 427 6.75 4.19 -10.47
CA ALA A 427 7.25 3.66 -9.21
C ALA A 427 8.73 3.32 -9.39
N THR A 428 9.62 4.12 -8.79
CA THR A 428 11.07 4.01 -9.03
C THR A 428 11.91 3.98 -7.76
N HIS A 429 12.96 3.16 -7.72
CA HIS A 429 13.92 3.14 -6.60
C HIS A 429 13.29 2.83 -5.23
N ASN A 430 12.16 2.13 -5.14
CA ASN A 430 11.53 1.82 -3.85
C ASN A 430 12.04 0.49 -3.28
N LEU A 431 12.08 0.38 -1.97
CA LEU A 431 12.26 -0.88 -1.24
C LEU A 431 10.92 -1.28 -0.63
N ILE A 432 10.37 -2.42 -1.07
CA ILE A 432 9.03 -2.88 -0.67
C ILE A 432 9.12 -4.29 -0.09
N HIS A 433 8.68 -4.47 1.16
CA HIS A 433 8.75 -5.80 1.78
C HIS A 433 7.79 -6.03 2.94
N HIS A 434 7.68 -7.30 3.37
CA HIS A 434 6.85 -7.72 4.50
C HIS A 434 5.38 -7.30 4.34
N ALA A 435 4.71 -7.88 3.34
CA ALA A 435 3.28 -7.68 3.15
C ALA A 435 2.51 -8.96 2.76
N PRO A 436 1.24 -9.08 3.18
CA PRO A 436 0.43 -10.28 2.94
C PRO A 436 0.17 -10.55 1.45
N HIS A 437 0.10 -9.49 0.63
CA HIS A 437 -0.30 -9.53 -0.79
C HIS A 437 0.68 -8.72 -1.66
N MET A 438 0.18 -8.01 -2.67
CA MET A 438 0.93 -7.34 -3.73
C MET A 438 1.90 -6.26 -3.22
N ALA A 439 3.01 -6.05 -3.93
CA ALA A 439 3.88 -4.88 -3.78
C ALA A 439 3.38 -3.72 -4.64
N ILE A 440 3.22 -3.93 -5.94
CA ILE A 440 2.80 -2.91 -6.90
C ILE A 440 1.59 -3.40 -7.68
N GLY A 441 0.49 -2.67 -7.61
CA GLY A 441 -0.69 -2.88 -8.45
C GLY A 441 -0.77 -1.79 -9.51
N PHE A 442 -1.13 -2.14 -10.75
CA PHE A 442 -1.31 -1.12 -11.78
C PHE A 442 -2.46 -1.40 -12.76
N SER A 443 -3.01 -0.31 -13.32
CA SER A 443 -4.10 -0.30 -14.28
C SER A 443 -4.00 0.95 -15.17
N GLY A 444 -4.04 0.78 -16.49
CA GLY A 444 -3.90 1.88 -17.44
C GLY A 444 -2.66 1.77 -18.32
N ASN A 445 -2.13 2.90 -18.77
CA ASN A 445 -1.23 2.98 -19.91
C ASN A 445 0.12 3.63 -19.58
N ASN A 446 1.18 3.18 -20.25
CA ASN A 446 2.50 3.83 -20.24
C ASN A 446 3.12 4.05 -18.85
N HIS A 447 2.84 3.18 -17.87
CA HIS A 447 3.47 3.27 -16.55
C HIS A 447 4.94 2.82 -16.59
N LEU A 448 5.73 3.29 -15.63
CA LEU A 448 7.13 2.88 -15.46
C LEU A 448 7.36 2.31 -14.06
N ILE A 449 7.81 1.05 -13.99
CA ILE A 449 8.19 0.36 -12.75
C ILE A 449 9.66 -0.01 -12.89
N GLU A 450 10.54 0.74 -12.22
CA GLU A 450 11.99 0.64 -12.46
C GLU A 450 12.85 0.77 -11.20
N PHE A 451 13.94 0.00 -11.11
CA PHE A 451 14.91 0.06 -10.01
C PHE A 451 14.35 -0.22 -8.61
N ASN A 452 13.21 -0.90 -8.49
CA ASN A 452 12.67 -1.29 -7.19
C ASN A 452 13.30 -2.59 -6.69
N GLU A 453 13.45 -2.72 -5.37
CA GLU A 453 13.76 -3.97 -4.66
C GLU A 453 12.50 -4.44 -3.94
N ILE A 454 12.07 -5.67 -4.21
CA ILE A 454 10.81 -6.22 -3.71
C ILE A 454 11.06 -7.62 -3.16
N HIS A 455 10.74 -7.84 -1.88
CA HIS A 455 10.90 -9.16 -1.26
C HIS A 455 9.90 -9.44 -0.13
N ARG A 456 9.64 -10.71 0.15
CA ARG A 456 8.72 -11.12 1.24
C ARG A 456 7.36 -10.44 1.19
N VAL A 457 6.81 -10.41 -0.01
CA VAL A 457 5.44 -10.01 -0.30
C VAL A 457 4.66 -11.25 -0.74
N CYS A 458 3.33 -11.16 -0.77
CA CYS A 458 2.45 -12.27 -1.10
C CYS A 458 2.57 -13.49 -0.14
N TYR A 459 2.93 -13.29 1.13
CA TYR A 459 3.18 -14.42 2.03
C TYR A 459 1.92 -14.99 2.69
N GLU A 460 0.76 -14.31 2.62
CA GLU A 460 -0.48 -14.75 3.31
C GLU A 460 -1.58 -15.22 2.35
N SER A 461 -1.53 -14.81 1.07
CA SER A 461 -2.53 -15.19 0.07
C SER A 461 -1.91 -15.85 -1.16
N ASN A 462 -2.73 -16.62 -1.87
CA ASN A 462 -2.40 -17.20 -3.17
C ASN A 462 -3.15 -16.45 -4.28
N ASP A 463 -2.80 -16.70 -5.56
CA ASP A 463 -3.33 -15.97 -6.72
C ASP A 463 -3.04 -14.45 -6.65
N ALA A 464 -1.77 -14.14 -6.35
CA ALA A 464 -1.27 -12.78 -6.20
C ALA A 464 0.06 -12.61 -6.94
N GLY A 465 0.31 -11.42 -7.48
CA GLY A 465 1.62 -11.04 -8.02
C GLY A 465 2.31 -10.02 -7.13
N ALA A 466 3.63 -10.08 -6.97
CA ALA A 466 4.37 -8.98 -6.35
C ALA A 466 4.18 -7.69 -7.17
N VAL A 467 4.23 -7.79 -8.49
CA VAL A 467 3.75 -6.77 -9.44
C VAL A 467 2.56 -7.36 -10.19
N TYR A 468 1.39 -6.72 -10.13
CA TYR A 468 0.14 -7.31 -10.64
C TYR A 468 -0.77 -6.32 -11.37
N CYS A 469 -1.42 -6.81 -12.43
CA CYS A 469 -2.47 -6.15 -13.21
C CYS A 469 -3.35 -7.20 -13.91
N GLY A 470 -4.52 -6.82 -14.43
CA GLY A 470 -5.34 -7.79 -15.19
C GLY A 470 -6.52 -7.25 -16.01
N ARG A 471 -7.03 -8.07 -16.93
CA ARG A 471 -8.36 -7.95 -17.60
C ARG A 471 -8.57 -6.79 -18.57
N ASP A 472 -7.55 -6.28 -19.27
CA ASP A 472 -7.78 -5.22 -20.28
C ASP A 472 -6.72 -5.25 -21.40
N TRP A 473 -7.15 -5.42 -22.66
CA TRP A 473 -6.25 -5.36 -23.82
C TRP A 473 -5.77 -3.95 -24.13
N THR A 474 -6.48 -2.92 -23.67
CA THR A 474 -6.19 -1.51 -23.99
C THR A 474 -5.21 -0.88 -23.00
N MET A 475 -4.89 -1.54 -21.90
CA MET A 475 -3.91 -1.11 -20.90
C MET A 475 -2.49 -1.51 -21.33
N ARG A 476 -1.92 -0.78 -22.28
CA ARG A 476 -0.64 -1.10 -22.93
C ARG A 476 0.44 -0.05 -22.70
N GLY A 477 1.69 -0.42 -23.02
CA GLY A 477 2.84 0.47 -23.01
C GLY A 477 3.57 0.56 -21.66
N THR A 478 3.10 -0.16 -20.65
CA THR A 478 3.78 -0.23 -19.35
C THR A 478 5.12 -0.94 -19.47
N ILE A 479 6.12 -0.43 -18.77
CA ILE A 479 7.48 -0.96 -18.73
C ILE A 479 7.83 -1.36 -17.30
N ILE A 480 8.27 -2.60 -17.12
CA ILE A 480 8.77 -3.16 -15.87
C ILE A 480 10.23 -3.56 -16.09
N ARG A 481 11.17 -2.75 -15.60
CA ARG A 481 12.59 -2.98 -15.88
C ARG A 481 13.53 -2.76 -14.72
N HIS A 482 14.64 -3.49 -14.71
CA HIS A 482 15.72 -3.25 -13.75
C HIS A 482 15.27 -3.31 -12.28
N ASN A 483 14.26 -4.12 -11.97
CA ASN A 483 13.86 -4.39 -10.60
C ASN A 483 14.54 -5.65 -10.09
N PHE A 484 14.67 -5.77 -8.77
CA PHE A 484 15.11 -6.98 -8.08
C PHE A 484 13.95 -7.55 -7.26
N LEU A 485 13.45 -8.72 -7.66
CA LEU A 485 12.37 -9.43 -6.99
C LEU A 485 12.93 -10.71 -6.38
N HIS A 486 12.82 -10.88 -5.06
CA HIS A 486 13.40 -12.06 -4.40
C HIS A 486 12.63 -12.54 -3.16
N HIS A 487 12.72 -13.84 -2.87
CA HIS A 487 11.99 -14.50 -1.75
C HIS A 487 10.49 -14.23 -1.79
N ILE A 488 9.87 -14.62 -2.91
CA ILE A 488 8.44 -14.46 -3.18
C ILE A 488 7.90 -15.87 -3.49
N ASP A 489 7.49 -16.56 -2.43
CA ASP A 489 7.15 -17.98 -2.47
C ASP A 489 5.65 -18.26 -2.39
N GLY A 490 4.87 -17.35 -1.79
CA GLY A 490 3.43 -17.49 -1.64
C GLY A 490 3.04 -18.15 -0.33
N PHE A 491 1.76 -18.07 0.03
CA PHE A 491 1.25 -18.78 1.21
C PHE A 491 1.40 -20.29 1.04
N GLU A 492 1.99 -20.97 2.03
CA GLU A 492 2.35 -22.41 1.97
C GLU A 492 3.15 -22.80 0.71
N LYS A 493 3.87 -21.87 0.09
CA LYS A 493 4.58 -22.05 -1.19
C LYS A 493 3.65 -22.35 -2.38
N ARG A 494 2.41 -21.86 -2.37
CA ARG A 494 1.35 -22.23 -3.34
C ARG A 494 0.77 -21.04 -4.11
N GLY A 495 1.56 -20.43 -4.98
CA GLY A 495 0.98 -19.68 -6.10
C GLY A 495 0.85 -18.18 -5.89
N CYS A 496 1.90 -17.56 -5.35
CA CYS A 496 2.22 -16.20 -5.76
C CYS A 496 3.03 -16.20 -7.07
N VAL A 497 3.20 -15.01 -7.63
CA VAL A 497 3.84 -14.74 -8.90
C VAL A 497 4.77 -13.52 -8.72
N GLY A 498 5.90 -13.46 -9.44
CA GLY A 498 6.75 -12.27 -9.41
C GLY A 498 6.08 -11.09 -10.12
N VAL A 499 6.08 -11.11 -11.45
CA VAL A 499 5.29 -10.22 -12.30
C VAL A 499 4.12 -10.99 -12.89
N TYR A 500 2.91 -10.63 -12.49
CA TYR A 500 1.67 -11.29 -12.89
C TYR A 500 0.85 -10.39 -13.82
N LEU A 501 0.94 -10.67 -15.12
CA LEU A 501 0.07 -10.08 -16.14
C LEU A 501 -1.16 -10.98 -16.29
N ASP A 502 -2.14 -10.74 -15.44
CA ASP A 502 -3.26 -11.64 -15.24
C ASP A 502 -4.38 -11.44 -16.27
N ASP A 503 -5.16 -12.49 -16.49
CA ASP A 503 -6.41 -12.47 -17.25
C ASP A 503 -6.41 -11.59 -18.51
N MET A 504 -5.71 -12.02 -19.55
CA MET A 504 -5.66 -11.41 -20.89
C MET A 504 -5.04 -10.01 -20.94
N PHE A 505 -4.44 -9.52 -19.85
CA PHE A 505 -3.67 -8.29 -19.87
C PHE A 505 -2.51 -8.36 -20.86
N SER A 506 -2.27 -7.28 -21.61
CA SER A 506 -1.47 -7.33 -22.85
C SER A 506 -0.54 -6.12 -23.02
N GLY A 507 0.45 -6.23 -23.91
CA GLY A 507 1.27 -5.10 -24.35
C GLY A 507 2.20 -4.49 -23.30
N THR A 508 2.77 -5.31 -22.41
CA THR A 508 3.74 -4.88 -21.39
C THR A 508 5.12 -5.47 -21.62
N ASN A 509 6.15 -4.64 -21.39
CA ASN A 509 7.55 -5.03 -21.53
C ASN A 509 8.18 -5.27 -20.15
N ILE A 510 8.65 -6.50 -19.92
CA ILE A 510 9.34 -6.96 -18.72
C ILE A 510 10.80 -7.23 -19.11
N TYR A 511 11.72 -6.33 -18.77
CA TYR A 511 13.11 -6.53 -19.17
C TYR A 511 14.19 -6.09 -18.21
N GLY A 512 15.34 -6.78 -18.27
CA GLY A 512 16.49 -6.39 -17.45
C GLY A 512 16.24 -6.50 -15.95
N ASN A 513 15.28 -7.32 -15.51
CA ASN A 513 14.98 -7.55 -14.10
C ASN A 513 15.78 -8.75 -13.56
N LEU A 514 15.98 -8.75 -12.24
CA LEU A 514 16.59 -9.82 -11.48
C LEU A 514 15.51 -10.54 -10.68
N PHE A 515 15.39 -11.85 -10.83
CA PHE A 515 14.47 -12.69 -10.08
C PHE A 515 15.25 -13.75 -9.31
N TYR A 516 15.01 -13.89 -8.02
CA TYR A 516 15.70 -14.89 -7.19
C TYR A 516 14.80 -15.53 -6.15
N LYS A 517 14.61 -16.85 -6.21
CA LYS A 517 13.63 -17.57 -5.36
C LYS A 517 12.25 -16.93 -5.46
N VAL A 518 11.74 -16.93 -6.69
CA VAL A 518 10.42 -16.42 -7.03
C VAL A 518 9.62 -17.54 -7.70
N THR A 519 8.45 -17.83 -7.15
CA THR A 519 7.48 -18.74 -7.78
C THR A 519 6.87 -18.06 -8.99
N ARG A 520 6.83 -18.74 -10.16
CA ARG A 520 6.27 -18.21 -11.42
C ARG A 520 6.76 -16.78 -11.71
N ALA A 521 8.07 -16.59 -11.86
CA ALA A 521 8.68 -15.28 -11.75
C ALA A 521 8.16 -14.23 -12.76
N ALA A 522 7.97 -14.61 -14.03
CA ALA A 522 7.25 -13.80 -15.01
C ALA A 522 6.08 -14.59 -15.61
N PHE A 523 4.85 -14.07 -15.50
CA PHE A 523 3.62 -14.76 -15.86
C PHE A 523 2.78 -13.93 -16.84
N ILE A 524 2.42 -14.52 -17.99
CA ILE A 524 1.41 -14.00 -18.92
C ILE A 524 0.19 -14.92 -18.94
N GLY A 525 -0.94 -14.46 -18.38
CA GLY A 525 -2.17 -15.25 -18.30
C GLY A 525 -3.12 -15.01 -19.47
N GLY A 526 -2.94 -15.71 -20.59
CA GLY A 526 -3.77 -15.54 -21.78
C GLY A 526 -3.63 -14.19 -22.48
N GLY A 527 -2.69 -13.35 -22.02
CA GLY A 527 -2.37 -12.05 -22.61
C GLY A 527 -1.59 -12.17 -23.91
N ARG A 528 -1.51 -11.06 -24.65
CA ARG A 528 -0.82 -10.97 -25.95
C ARG A 528 0.11 -9.76 -26.04
N ASP A 529 1.02 -9.82 -27.01
CA ASP A 529 1.97 -8.76 -27.36
C ASP A 529 2.84 -8.28 -26.18
N CYS A 530 3.06 -9.16 -25.20
CA CYS A 530 3.96 -8.91 -24.08
C CYS A 530 5.39 -9.35 -24.42
N LYS A 531 6.37 -8.70 -23.79
CA LYS A 531 7.79 -9.02 -23.99
C LYS A 531 8.45 -9.35 -22.66
N ILE A 532 9.13 -10.48 -22.58
CA ILE A 532 9.97 -10.88 -21.46
C ILE A 532 11.40 -11.02 -21.98
N GLU A 533 12.20 -9.99 -21.80
CA GLU A 533 13.50 -9.89 -22.45
C GLU A 533 14.64 -9.57 -21.49
N ASN A 534 15.83 -10.12 -21.70
CA ASN A 534 17.03 -9.67 -20.99
C ASN A 534 16.97 -9.77 -19.45
N ASN A 535 16.16 -10.69 -18.91
CA ASN A 535 16.04 -10.88 -17.45
C ASN A 535 16.99 -11.98 -16.97
N ILE A 536 17.36 -11.95 -15.69
CA ILE A 536 18.09 -13.01 -15.00
C ILE A 536 17.15 -13.67 -13.99
N PHE A 537 16.95 -14.98 -14.10
CA PHE A 537 16.16 -15.78 -13.18
C PHE A 537 17.05 -16.82 -12.50
N ILE A 538 17.16 -16.73 -11.18
CA ILE A 538 17.94 -17.65 -10.36
C ILE A 538 17.02 -18.40 -9.41
N ASP A 539 17.05 -19.73 -9.42
CA ASP A 539 16.28 -20.57 -8.49
C ASP A 539 14.77 -20.24 -8.48
N CYS A 540 14.20 -20.01 -9.67
CA CYS A 540 12.79 -19.70 -9.84
C CYS A 540 12.00 -20.95 -10.27
N ASN A 541 10.77 -21.11 -9.81
CA ASN A 541 9.98 -22.31 -10.09
C ASN A 541 8.52 -22.00 -10.51
N PRO A 542 8.22 -22.06 -11.81
CA PRO A 542 9.15 -21.83 -12.92
C PRO A 542 9.61 -20.37 -12.99
N ALA A 543 10.67 -20.10 -13.76
CA ALA A 543 11.08 -18.74 -14.13
C ALA A 543 10.03 -18.04 -15.00
N LEU A 544 9.41 -18.79 -15.92
CA LEU A 544 8.43 -18.27 -16.86
C LEU A 544 7.12 -19.09 -16.84
N HIS A 545 5.98 -18.42 -16.98
CA HIS A 545 4.69 -19.04 -17.27
C HIS A 545 3.92 -18.27 -18.34
N VAL A 546 3.33 -18.99 -19.30
CA VAL A 546 2.38 -18.44 -20.28
C VAL A 546 1.25 -19.44 -20.47
N ASP A 547 0.01 -19.01 -20.29
CA ASP A 547 -1.18 -19.84 -20.52
C ASP A 547 -2.08 -19.28 -21.62
N ALA A 548 -3.02 -20.11 -22.08
CA ALA A 548 -4.04 -19.77 -23.07
C ALA A 548 -5.44 -19.76 -22.43
N ARG A 549 -5.59 -19.25 -21.20
CA ARG A 549 -6.85 -19.35 -20.43
C ARG A 549 -8.08 -18.82 -21.17
N ALA A 550 -7.91 -17.80 -22.00
CA ALA A 550 -8.98 -17.21 -22.81
C ALA A 550 -9.46 -18.11 -23.95
N MET A 551 -8.66 -19.11 -24.36
CA MET A 551 -9.07 -20.15 -25.30
C MET A 551 -9.78 -21.33 -24.60
N GLY A 552 -9.90 -21.28 -23.26
CA GLY A 552 -10.47 -22.34 -22.45
C GLY A 552 -11.42 -21.78 -21.38
N TRP A 553 -11.13 -22.07 -20.11
CA TRP A 553 -12.05 -21.79 -19.00
C TRP A 553 -12.40 -20.30 -18.83
N ALA A 554 -11.52 -19.38 -19.24
CA ALA A 554 -11.71 -17.94 -19.12
C ALA A 554 -12.28 -17.30 -20.40
N GLY A 555 -12.62 -18.09 -21.43
CA GLY A 555 -13.03 -17.56 -22.74
C GLY A 555 -14.29 -16.71 -22.72
N TYR A 556 -15.18 -16.89 -21.74
CA TYR A 556 -16.36 -16.05 -21.56
C TYR A 556 -16.03 -14.57 -21.32
N HIS A 557 -14.83 -14.25 -20.82
CA HIS A 557 -14.40 -12.87 -20.62
C HIS A 557 -14.15 -12.12 -21.94
N VAL A 558 -13.82 -12.83 -23.03
CA VAL A 558 -13.47 -12.26 -24.34
C VAL A 558 -14.63 -11.43 -24.90
N ASP A 559 -15.81 -12.05 -25.01
CA ASP A 559 -17.01 -11.40 -25.54
C ASP A 559 -17.71 -10.44 -24.56
N GLN A 560 -17.34 -10.50 -23.28
CA GLN A 560 -17.91 -9.69 -22.21
C GLN A 560 -16.96 -8.55 -21.82
N ILE A 561 -16.21 -8.75 -20.74
CA ILE A 561 -15.38 -7.71 -20.09
C ILE A 561 -14.32 -7.17 -21.04
N MET A 562 -13.65 -8.02 -21.81
CA MET A 562 -12.56 -7.59 -22.69
C MET A 562 -13.10 -6.75 -23.85
N LYS A 563 -14.20 -7.18 -24.48
CA LYS A 563 -14.89 -6.42 -25.54
C LYS A 563 -15.40 -5.07 -25.03
N GLU A 564 -16.04 -5.04 -23.87
CA GLU A 564 -16.54 -3.80 -23.26
C GLU A 564 -15.41 -2.79 -23.04
N ARG A 565 -14.29 -3.23 -22.47
CA ARG A 565 -13.12 -2.37 -22.23
C ARG A 565 -12.44 -1.92 -23.53
N LEU A 566 -12.41 -2.79 -24.54
CA LEU A 566 -11.88 -2.45 -25.87
C LEU A 566 -12.66 -1.30 -26.51
N ILE A 567 -13.99 -1.42 -26.61
CA ILE A 567 -14.84 -0.41 -27.27
C ILE A 567 -14.98 0.88 -26.46
N ALA A 568 -14.67 0.85 -25.17
CA ALA A 568 -14.63 2.04 -24.33
C ALA A 568 -13.46 2.98 -24.69
N MET A 569 -12.43 2.48 -25.36
CA MET A 569 -11.26 3.26 -25.78
C MET A 569 -11.29 3.51 -27.30
N PRO A 570 -10.76 4.65 -27.79
CA PRO A 570 -10.69 4.95 -29.22
C PRO A 570 -9.50 4.21 -29.88
N TYR A 571 -9.45 2.87 -29.74
CA TYR A 571 -8.29 2.05 -30.06
C TYR A 571 -7.90 2.03 -31.56
N GLN A 572 -8.82 2.44 -32.44
CA GLN A 572 -8.60 2.55 -33.90
C GLN A 572 -8.30 3.97 -34.36
N ASP A 573 -8.47 4.98 -33.51
CA ASP A 573 -8.18 6.38 -33.87
C ASP A 573 -6.67 6.58 -34.05
N GLN A 574 -6.31 7.60 -34.84
CA GLN A 574 -4.92 7.86 -35.24
C GLN A 574 -3.92 7.89 -34.06
N LEU A 575 -4.31 8.45 -32.91
CA LEU A 575 -3.47 8.52 -31.72
C LEU A 575 -3.15 7.12 -31.17
N TRP A 576 -4.19 6.30 -30.98
CA TRP A 576 -4.06 4.96 -30.42
C TRP A 576 -3.44 3.99 -31.43
N ALA A 577 -3.87 4.01 -32.69
CA ALA A 577 -3.32 3.16 -33.74
C ALA A 577 -1.83 3.43 -33.98
N LYS A 578 -1.37 4.68 -33.81
CA LYS A 578 0.05 5.03 -33.88
C LYS A 578 0.84 4.49 -32.67
N GLN A 579 0.26 4.55 -31.47
CA GLN A 579 0.94 4.16 -30.22
C GLN A 579 0.91 2.64 -29.99
N TYR A 580 -0.19 1.97 -30.33
CA TYR A 580 -0.44 0.54 -30.12
C TYR A 580 -0.97 -0.11 -31.40
N PRO A 581 -0.13 -0.22 -32.45
CA PRO A 581 -0.55 -0.75 -33.75
C PRO A 581 -1.08 -2.19 -33.67
N GLU A 582 -0.59 -2.99 -32.71
CA GLU A 582 -1.03 -4.39 -32.49
C GLU A 582 -2.49 -4.49 -31.99
N LEU A 583 -3.06 -3.39 -31.48
CA LEU A 583 -4.41 -3.37 -30.92
C LEU A 583 -5.49 -3.15 -31.99
N VAL A 584 -5.16 -2.52 -33.12
CA VAL A 584 -6.12 -1.95 -34.10
C VAL A 584 -7.09 -2.99 -34.66
N ASN A 585 -6.61 -4.21 -34.91
CA ASN A 585 -7.37 -5.31 -35.51
C ASN A 585 -7.54 -6.50 -34.54
N ILE A 586 -7.43 -6.26 -33.23
CA ILE A 586 -7.47 -7.35 -32.23
C ILE A 586 -8.78 -8.13 -32.28
N TRP A 587 -9.88 -7.48 -32.67
CA TRP A 587 -11.21 -8.08 -32.72
C TRP A 587 -11.40 -8.98 -33.95
N GLU A 588 -10.82 -8.58 -35.09
CA GLU A 588 -10.90 -9.29 -36.37
C GLU A 588 -9.87 -10.44 -36.49
N ASP A 589 -8.92 -10.53 -35.57
CA ASP A 589 -7.91 -11.59 -35.46
C ASP A 589 -8.45 -12.79 -34.64
N GLU A 590 -7.61 -13.46 -33.84
CA GLU A 590 -7.99 -14.45 -32.83
C GLU A 590 -7.94 -13.78 -31.44
N PRO A 591 -9.00 -13.08 -31.00
CA PRO A 591 -8.97 -12.25 -29.79
C PRO A 591 -8.64 -13.04 -28.50
N ALA A 592 -9.00 -14.33 -28.46
CA ALA A 592 -8.72 -15.22 -27.34
C ALA A 592 -7.27 -15.76 -27.31
N ALA A 593 -6.52 -15.69 -28.41
CA ALA A 593 -5.21 -16.31 -28.51
C ALA A 593 -4.11 -15.43 -27.90
N PRO A 594 -3.15 -16.00 -27.13
CA PRO A 594 -2.03 -15.28 -26.52
C PRO A 594 -0.93 -14.96 -27.55
N LYS A 595 -1.30 -14.27 -28.63
CA LYS A 595 -0.44 -13.96 -29.80
C LYS A 595 0.65 -12.94 -29.50
N GLY A 596 1.68 -12.91 -30.35
CA GLY A 596 2.67 -11.83 -30.36
C GLY A 596 3.59 -11.75 -29.15
N ASN A 597 3.51 -12.70 -28.22
CA ASN A 597 4.37 -12.73 -27.05
C ASN A 597 5.81 -13.12 -27.43
N LEU A 598 6.77 -12.37 -26.91
CA LEU A 598 8.21 -12.58 -27.16
C LEU A 598 8.94 -12.88 -25.85
N ILE A 599 9.70 -13.97 -25.83
CA ILE A 599 10.62 -14.32 -24.74
C ILE A 599 12.02 -14.46 -25.32
N ALA A 600 12.87 -13.47 -25.06
CA ALA A 600 14.17 -13.42 -25.70
C ALA A 600 15.32 -13.00 -24.77
N ASN A 601 16.51 -13.53 -25.03
CA ASN A 601 17.75 -13.11 -24.37
C ASN A 601 17.66 -13.20 -22.83
N ASN A 602 16.92 -14.14 -22.26
CA ASN A 602 16.87 -14.31 -20.80
C ASN A 602 17.94 -15.31 -20.34
N ILE A 603 18.37 -15.17 -19.10
CA ILE A 603 19.28 -16.09 -18.42
C ILE A 603 18.51 -16.79 -17.33
N VAL A 604 18.57 -18.12 -17.31
CA VAL A 604 18.00 -18.95 -16.24
C VAL A 604 19.05 -19.89 -15.71
N GLN A 605 19.17 -19.91 -14.39
CA GLN A 605 20.13 -20.75 -13.69
C GLN A 605 19.47 -21.29 -12.42
N LYS A 606 19.42 -22.61 -12.25
CA LYS A 606 18.72 -23.28 -11.14
C LYS A 606 17.20 -23.06 -11.19
N GLY A 607 16.46 -24.10 -10.81
CA GLY A 607 14.99 -24.09 -10.85
C GLY A 607 14.44 -24.62 -12.18
N LYS A 608 13.21 -24.22 -12.52
CA LYS A 608 12.49 -24.71 -13.71
C LYS A 608 12.40 -23.60 -14.75
N TRP A 609 12.89 -23.84 -15.97
CA TRP A 609 12.88 -22.87 -17.06
C TRP A 609 11.47 -22.30 -17.33
N ASP A 610 10.54 -23.12 -17.81
CA ASP A 610 9.23 -22.64 -18.18
C ASP A 610 8.08 -23.59 -17.82
N GLY A 611 6.90 -23.01 -17.67
CA GLY A 611 5.62 -23.70 -17.59
C GLY A 611 4.65 -23.19 -18.64
N VAL A 612 5.11 -23.00 -19.88
CA VAL A 612 4.23 -22.58 -20.99
C VAL A 612 3.26 -23.70 -21.35
N GLN A 613 1.95 -23.40 -21.32
CA GLN A 613 0.90 -24.34 -21.71
C GLN A 613 1.04 -24.71 -23.19
N ASP A 614 0.83 -25.99 -23.53
CA ASP A 614 0.97 -26.50 -24.91
C ASP A 614 0.15 -25.70 -25.93
N GLN A 615 -1.09 -25.33 -25.59
CA GLN A 615 -1.97 -24.53 -26.44
C GLN A 615 -1.46 -23.10 -26.67
N ALA A 616 -0.69 -22.53 -25.72
CA ALA A 616 -0.10 -21.19 -25.86
C ALA A 616 1.20 -21.24 -26.66
N ARG A 617 1.93 -22.36 -26.63
CA ARG A 617 3.33 -22.44 -27.09
C ARG A 617 3.52 -22.07 -28.56
N SER A 618 2.58 -22.41 -29.44
CA SER A 618 2.66 -22.04 -30.87
C SER A 618 2.52 -20.54 -31.14
N TYR A 619 1.98 -19.78 -30.19
CA TYR A 619 1.79 -18.33 -30.29
C TYR A 619 2.95 -17.52 -29.70
N VAL A 620 3.90 -18.19 -29.06
CA VAL A 620 4.98 -17.58 -28.31
C VAL A 620 6.30 -17.72 -29.08
N THR A 621 6.98 -16.60 -29.29
CA THR A 621 8.30 -16.59 -29.94
C THR A 621 9.39 -16.70 -28.88
N PHE A 622 10.23 -17.73 -28.97
CA PHE A 622 11.43 -17.90 -28.14
C PHE A 622 12.69 -17.59 -28.95
N ARG A 623 13.60 -16.78 -28.39
CA ARG A 623 14.87 -16.44 -29.04
C ARG A 623 16.02 -16.35 -28.04
N GLN A 624 17.11 -17.07 -28.26
CA GLN A 624 18.40 -16.84 -27.59
C GLN A 624 18.33 -16.79 -26.04
N ASN A 625 17.49 -17.63 -25.41
CA ASN A 625 17.47 -17.77 -23.96
C ASN A 625 18.55 -18.77 -23.51
N LEU A 626 19.34 -18.40 -22.51
CA LEU A 626 20.39 -19.24 -21.91
C LEU A 626 19.84 -19.95 -20.68
N ILE A 627 19.95 -21.27 -20.65
CA ILE A 627 19.39 -22.12 -19.60
C ILE A 627 20.51 -23.00 -19.04
N ASP A 628 20.78 -22.87 -17.74
CA ASP A 628 21.75 -23.64 -16.96
C ASP A 628 23.16 -23.65 -17.58
N GLN A 629 23.61 -22.49 -18.06
CA GLN A 629 24.90 -22.29 -18.72
C GLN A 629 25.85 -21.34 -17.96
N LEU A 630 25.50 -20.94 -16.73
CA LEU A 630 26.28 -20.00 -15.93
C LEU A 630 26.79 -20.62 -14.62
N PRO A 631 27.82 -20.01 -13.98
CA PRO A 631 28.33 -20.49 -12.71
C PRO A 631 27.25 -20.54 -11.62
N GLU A 632 27.32 -21.56 -10.75
CA GLU A 632 26.40 -21.68 -9.62
C GLU A 632 26.52 -20.54 -8.59
N SER A 633 27.58 -19.74 -8.64
CA SER A 633 27.80 -18.60 -7.74
C SER A 633 26.95 -17.36 -8.09
N LEU A 634 26.26 -17.35 -9.23
CA LEU A 634 25.41 -16.23 -9.63
C LEU A 634 24.11 -16.21 -8.78
N GLY A 635 23.79 -15.04 -8.23
CA GLY A 635 22.60 -14.81 -7.41
C GLY A 635 22.88 -14.72 -5.90
N GLY A 636 21.91 -14.18 -5.17
CA GLY A 636 21.99 -13.93 -3.73
C GLY A 636 21.01 -12.85 -3.30
N ASP A 637 21.20 -12.31 -2.10
CA ASP A 637 20.28 -11.34 -1.48
C ASP A 637 20.59 -9.88 -1.86
N SER A 638 21.62 -9.66 -2.69
CA SER A 638 22.02 -8.35 -3.20
C SER A 638 22.02 -8.31 -4.74
N PRO A 639 21.53 -7.21 -5.36
CA PRO A 639 21.63 -7.01 -6.81
C PRO A 639 23.05 -7.17 -7.38
N ASP A 640 24.09 -6.76 -6.64
CA ASP A 640 25.48 -6.85 -7.10
C ASP A 640 25.93 -8.29 -7.35
N GLN A 641 25.28 -9.28 -6.73
CA GLN A 641 25.58 -10.70 -6.90
C GLN A 641 25.05 -11.27 -8.23
N PHE A 642 24.35 -10.45 -9.03
CA PHE A 642 23.86 -10.80 -10.36
C PHE A 642 24.70 -10.16 -11.48
N GLN A 643 25.73 -9.37 -11.13
CA GLN A 643 26.61 -8.76 -12.09
C GLN A 643 27.45 -9.82 -12.81
N LEU A 644 27.32 -9.89 -14.14
CA LEU A 644 28.21 -10.70 -14.96
C LEU A 644 29.55 -9.97 -15.17
N ALA A 645 30.62 -10.75 -15.38
CA ALA A 645 31.93 -10.23 -15.76
C ALA A 645 31.82 -9.43 -17.07
N ASN A 646 32.57 -8.33 -17.18
CA ASN A 646 32.48 -7.40 -18.33
C ASN A 646 32.82 -8.06 -19.67
N ASP A 647 33.63 -9.11 -19.65
CA ASP A 647 34.08 -9.90 -20.80
C ASP A 647 33.31 -11.22 -20.96
N SER A 648 32.16 -11.37 -20.28
CA SER A 648 31.33 -12.57 -20.36
C SER A 648 30.84 -12.83 -21.80
N ASP A 649 31.05 -14.06 -22.28
CA ASP A 649 30.56 -14.52 -23.59
C ASP A 649 29.03 -14.43 -23.73
N VAL A 650 28.30 -14.32 -22.62
CA VAL A 650 26.85 -14.10 -22.61
C VAL A 650 26.47 -12.86 -23.42
N TYR A 651 27.29 -11.82 -23.42
CA TYR A 651 27.01 -10.60 -24.17
C TYR A 651 27.04 -10.82 -25.69
N ASN A 652 27.74 -11.84 -26.19
CA ASN A 652 27.73 -12.23 -27.60
C ASN A 652 26.40 -12.84 -28.05
N THR A 653 25.53 -13.22 -27.11
CA THR A 653 24.19 -13.78 -27.38
C THR A 653 23.13 -12.70 -27.63
N GLY A 654 23.48 -11.43 -27.42
CA GLY A 654 22.56 -10.29 -27.48
C GLY A 654 22.06 -9.82 -26.11
N PHE A 655 22.41 -10.53 -25.03
CA PHE A 655 22.16 -10.07 -23.66
C PHE A 655 22.87 -8.74 -23.40
N GLN A 656 22.20 -7.83 -22.70
CA GLN A 656 22.67 -6.50 -22.34
C GLN A 656 22.95 -6.42 -20.83
N PRO A 657 24.02 -5.74 -20.40
CA PRO A 657 24.29 -5.53 -18.98
C PRO A 657 23.10 -4.88 -18.25
N ILE A 658 22.77 -5.40 -17.07
CA ILE A 658 21.78 -4.83 -16.16
C ILE A 658 22.49 -3.86 -15.20
N PRO A 659 22.00 -2.62 -15.00
CA PRO A 659 22.61 -1.63 -14.11
C PRO A 659 22.33 -1.93 -12.62
N VAL A 660 22.84 -3.05 -12.10
CA VAL A 660 22.50 -3.58 -10.77
C VAL A 660 22.75 -2.60 -9.62
N LYS A 661 23.79 -1.75 -9.74
CA LYS A 661 24.14 -0.72 -8.74
C LYS A 661 23.10 0.39 -8.57
N LYS A 662 22.13 0.49 -9.48
CA LYS A 662 21.04 1.48 -9.41
C LYS A 662 19.79 0.94 -8.74
N ILE A 663 19.72 -0.38 -8.50
CA ILE A 663 18.52 -1.02 -7.96
C ILE A 663 18.43 -0.74 -6.45
N GLY A 664 17.22 -0.41 -6.00
CA GLY A 664 16.91 -0.12 -4.61
C GLY A 664 16.98 1.38 -4.27
N LEU A 665 16.97 1.64 -2.98
CA LEU A 665 17.03 2.99 -2.40
C LEU A 665 18.38 3.65 -2.69
N TYR A 666 18.39 4.98 -2.71
CA TYR A 666 19.59 5.81 -2.81
C TYR A 666 19.58 6.92 -1.76
N THR A 667 20.76 7.45 -1.44
CA THR A 667 20.89 8.59 -0.54
C THR A 667 20.69 9.90 -1.28
N ASP A 668 19.97 10.83 -0.68
CA ASP A 668 19.81 12.22 -1.13
C ASP A 668 19.70 13.18 0.07
N ASP A 669 19.37 14.45 -0.19
CA ASP A 669 19.22 15.48 0.86
C ASP A 669 18.09 15.17 1.87
N ASN A 670 17.18 14.25 1.56
CA ASN A 670 16.03 13.88 2.38
C ASN A 670 16.15 12.46 2.97
N ARG A 671 16.91 11.56 2.33
CA ARG A 671 17.30 10.23 2.82
C ARG A 671 18.82 10.19 2.96
N VAL A 672 19.32 10.62 4.12
CA VAL A 672 20.76 10.69 4.40
C VAL A 672 21.38 9.33 4.76
N SER A 673 20.55 8.32 5.05
CA SER A 673 20.99 6.96 5.35
C SER A 673 20.01 5.93 4.79
N LEU A 674 20.53 4.73 4.47
CA LEU A 674 19.74 3.60 4.01
C LEU A 674 19.44 2.65 5.18
N PRO A 675 18.29 1.95 5.17
CA PRO A 675 17.99 0.92 6.16
C PRO A 675 19.07 -0.17 6.13
N ALA A 676 19.45 -0.68 7.31
CA ALA A 676 20.47 -1.71 7.37
C ALA A 676 19.95 -3.03 6.78
N ARG A 677 20.75 -3.70 5.93
CA ARG A 677 20.34 -4.96 5.29
C ARG A 677 20.00 -6.08 6.28
N ASN A 678 20.57 -6.07 7.48
CA ASN A 678 20.26 -7.05 8.52
C ASN A 678 18.87 -6.82 9.14
N ASP A 679 18.39 -5.57 9.17
CA ASP A 679 17.03 -5.22 9.63
C ASP A 679 15.98 -5.60 8.57
N LEU A 680 16.43 -5.92 7.35
CA LEU A 680 15.62 -6.45 6.26
C LEU A 680 15.58 -7.98 6.26
N GLN A 681 16.19 -8.68 7.23
CA GLN A 681 16.27 -10.16 7.28
C GLN A 681 15.15 -10.86 8.04
#